data_AF-A0A1W9HFD8-F1
#
_entry.id   AF-A0A1W9HFD8-F1
#
_cell.length_a   1.000
_cell.length_b   1.000
_cell.length_c   1.000
_cell.angle_alpha   90.00
_cell.angle_beta   90.00
_cell.angle_gamma   90.00
#
_symmetry.space_group_name_H-M   'P 1'
#
loop_
_entity.id
_entity.type
_entity.pdbx_description
1 polymer ?
#
loop_
_entity_poly.entity_id
_entity_poly.type
_entity_poly.pdbx_seq_one_letter_code
_entity_poly.pdbx_strand_id
1 'polypeptide(L)'
;MRNIFFIFILFLTCSVLAEISPEQLEHKITQKITAVEEFTFIRETAEKMGLRVWLFGGTAAGYAHYVKWDLLREQGDKRYQGDRFDYDFTNIYRSTQDLDIVADGTLEQIDEFAQRLSQRYPHFLGSKAKWEVRSLRFSRGTPGDLGYKEALLNDYDFVNQNTDSNSTGMVEITKSRDPVVRDLKDWDARRCNFFNDVLDSKIHYYHSPLHHNTSRAKVGNNPEIFSVIRALTKAFQYELTLSAAHEREIKKVIKEFDAKEIKDSNTERRLIDMGKKLFKHAVNIEYAWNTLERLGLRKKLMAFDDANQIDSLSWWMNKEPLRTFKVGQGKGRTARELGIDIVAHEANTFLAYESITRAHTGDPNFLISRDGFAGEAAAFGDGTYTKIGKLGAASTGFTIRMHIRPEARENSDFVKIDDFVILLNKAAATIIPESINMSAAEYFRFLANGKTFPDSEKALLEKFKRRWSKGSENIPPRDRDFIVDLAKKQIGFLQKIGSCNETLLREFFSHPVSLGSAAFVDEILNMPLLGPFHEILGIRHWTEHPKWVSWMNWLVIKDPRRTILVFETSPYAVNPRGIPILESLINSTNPAPYEAMAALIRNEKIQTDPSFPQLVYQNILQMAAKGRKFNFSLNLNHQEFKTVFLNPVMQKSPYWYKTLAFLVDNYWPEYEIALLRQIFTPQIVQAPKGLEIAKYARKLLDGPGHLVVGDEIFKSPDIPNWSALVTILVESNVDLSVLLFNLDQNGLPLVFRHPDWPKILDHISNSKEIFNPSSFYAGHDFVNVLANPIAMRHPDWHIWIKRVFEKNTQTTFSSAPISSDPYLKSIAKKEAVTLESLIRGFSSGKTFARTKKNCTTLFRKSRRP
;
A
#
# COMPACT_ATOMS: atom_id res chain seq x y z
N MET A 1 -3.27 57.34 38.26
CA MET A 1 -4.17 56.35 37.60
C MET A 1 -4.35 56.55 36.10
N ARG A 2 -4.50 57.78 35.56
CA ARG A 2 -4.61 58.03 34.10
C ARG A 2 -3.41 57.54 33.26
N ASN A 3 -2.18 57.64 33.77
CA ASN A 3 -0.98 57.19 33.04
C ASN A 3 -0.78 55.66 33.03
N ILE A 4 -1.35 54.93 34.01
CA ILE A 4 -1.31 53.45 34.03
C ILE A 4 -2.33 52.87 33.05
N PHE A 5 -3.47 53.54 32.87
CA PHE A 5 -4.49 53.14 31.89
C PHE A 5 -4.02 53.30 30.44
N PHE A 6 -3.20 54.32 30.15
CA PHE A 6 -2.63 54.53 28.80
C PHE A 6 -1.54 53.52 28.44
N ILE A 7 -0.72 53.10 29.42
CA ILE A 7 0.29 52.03 29.23
C ILE A 7 -0.40 50.66 29.06
N PHE A 8 -1.53 50.43 29.73
CA PHE A 8 -2.31 49.19 29.55
C PHE A 8 -2.99 49.11 28.18
N ILE A 9 -3.47 50.23 27.62
CA ILE A 9 -4.04 50.27 26.26
C ILE A 9 -2.94 50.12 25.19
N LEU A 10 -1.72 50.63 25.44
CA LEU A 10 -0.58 50.43 24.51
C LEU A 10 -0.03 48.98 24.50
N PHE A 11 -0.28 48.20 25.56
CA PHE A 11 0.04 46.76 25.59
C PHE A 11 -1.13 45.88 25.08
N LEU A 12 -2.34 46.43 25.00
CA LEU A 12 -3.53 45.79 24.43
C LEU A 12 -3.77 46.13 22.96
N THR A 13 -3.00 47.06 22.37
CA THR A 13 -2.87 47.12 20.92
C THR A 13 -2.15 45.86 20.48
N CYS A 14 -2.99 44.88 20.11
CA CYS A 14 -2.71 43.69 19.37
C CYS A 14 -1.33 43.74 18.71
N SER A 15 -0.55 42.68 18.90
CA SER A 15 0.45 42.29 17.91
C SER A 15 -0.28 42.10 16.58
N VAL A 16 -0.55 43.20 15.86
CA VAL A 16 -0.94 43.19 14.47
C VAL A 16 0.28 42.59 13.81
N LEU A 17 0.22 41.27 13.59
CA LEU A 17 1.21 40.58 12.80
C LEU A 17 1.31 41.40 11.51
N ALA A 18 2.49 41.95 11.25
CA ALA A 18 2.70 42.82 10.11
C ALA A 18 2.25 42.06 8.86
N GLU A 19 1.30 42.60 8.12
CA GLU A 19 0.82 41.97 6.90
C GLU A 19 2.00 41.89 5.92
N ILE A 20 2.26 40.70 5.37
CA ILE A 20 3.29 40.53 4.35
C ILE A 20 2.84 41.29 3.11
N SER A 21 3.62 42.28 2.67
CA SER A 21 3.32 42.93 1.40
C SER A 21 3.64 41.99 0.22
N PRO A 22 2.91 42.11 -0.90
CA PRO A 22 3.21 41.38 -2.15
C PRO A 22 4.68 41.48 -2.57
N GLU A 23 5.24 42.69 -2.58
CA GLU A 23 6.62 42.95 -3.01
C GLU A 23 7.64 42.27 -2.08
N GLN A 24 7.39 42.25 -0.77
CA GLN A 24 8.24 41.54 0.19
C GLN A 24 8.23 40.03 -0.07
N LEU A 25 7.05 39.44 -0.32
CA LEU A 25 6.94 38.01 -0.59
C LEU A 25 7.65 37.63 -1.89
N GLU A 26 7.40 38.34 -2.99
CA GLU A 26 8.04 38.07 -4.29
C GLU A 26 9.57 38.23 -4.20
N HIS A 27 10.03 39.29 -3.52
CA HIS A 27 11.46 39.50 -3.29
C HIS A 27 12.08 38.34 -2.48
N LYS A 28 11.42 37.91 -1.39
CA LYS A 28 11.89 36.81 -0.55
C LYS A 28 11.88 35.47 -1.28
N ILE A 29 10.86 35.20 -2.08
CA ILE A 29 10.80 34.01 -2.96
C ILE A 29 12.04 34.01 -3.85
N THR A 30 12.34 35.11 -4.53
CA THR A 30 13.51 35.21 -5.42
C THR A 30 14.83 35.05 -4.66
N GLN A 31 14.97 35.76 -3.54
CA GLN A 31 16.19 35.80 -2.74
C GLN A 31 16.56 34.41 -2.19
N LYS A 32 15.57 33.63 -1.76
CA LYS A 32 15.80 32.34 -1.10
C LYS A 32 16.02 31.18 -2.07
N ILE A 33 15.93 31.37 -3.38
CA ILE A 33 16.11 30.28 -4.36
C ILE A 33 17.50 29.66 -4.20
N THR A 34 18.51 30.51 -3.98
CA THR A 34 19.91 30.10 -3.81
C THR A 34 20.21 29.46 -2.47
N ALA A 35 19.28 29.53 -1.51
CA ALA A 35 19.43 28.83 -0.24
C ALA A 35 19.17 27.33 -0.40
N VAL A 36 18.48 26.92 -1.47
CA VAL A 36 18.24 25.52 -1.83
C VAL A 36 19.33 25.08 -2.81
N GLU A 37 20.14 24.12 -2.41
CA GLU A 37 21.29 23.65 -3.19
C GLU A 37 20.87 23.13 -4.58
N GLU A 38 19.81 22.31 -4.63
CA GLU A 38 19.27 21.76 -5.86
C GLU A 38 18.84 22.85 -6.84
N PHE A 39 18.24 23.94 -6.34
CA PHE A 39 17.77 25.04 -7.19
C PHE A 39 18.94 25.87 -7.71
N THR A 40 20.01 25.98 -6.92
CA THR A 40 21.27 26.59 -7.37
C THR A 40 21.87 25.82 -8.54
N PHE A 41 21.96 24.48 -8.43
CA PHE A 41 22.44 23.64 -9.53
C PHE A 41 21.53 23.74 -10.77
N ILE A 42 20.20 23.70 -10.59
CA ILE A 42 19.23 23.87 -11.68
C ILE A 42 19.46 25.21 -12.39
N ARG A 43 19.56 26.30 -11.63
CA ARG A 43 19.78 27.64 -12.17
C ARG A 43 21.06 27.71 -12.99
N GLU A 44 22.19 27.26 -12.44
CA GLU A 44 23.49 27.32 -13.11
C GLU A 44 23.53 26.45 -14.37
N THR A 45 22.92 25.26 -14.32
CA THR A 45 22.84 24.36 -15.46
C THR A 45 21.95 24.95 -16.55
N ALA A 46 20.80 25.51 -16.18
CA ALA A 46 19.90 26.18 -17.11
C ALA A 46 20.54 27.40 -17.78
N GLU A 47 21.24 28.25 -17.01
CA GLU A 47 21.97 29.41 -17.52
C GLU A 47 23.03 29.01 -18.56
N LYS A 48 23.81 27.97 -18.30
CA LYS A 48 24.82 27.44 -19.25
C LYS A 48 24.20 26.91 -20.54
N MET A 49 22.96 26.42 -20.47
CA MET A 49 22.24 25.85 -21.61
C MET A 49 21.34 26.85 -22.33
N GLY A 50 21.23 28.09 -21.82
CA GLY A 50 20.32 29.09 -22.36
C GLY A 50 18.84 28.76 -22.13
N LEU A 51 18.52 27.95 -21.12
CA LEU A 51 17.16 27.58 -20.75
C LEU A 51 16.56 28.56 -19.74
N ARG A 52 15.25 28.75 -19.80
CA ARG A 52 14.47 29.27 -18.67
C ARG A 52 13.81 28.12 -17.94
N VAL A 53 13.86 28.13 -16.62
CA VAL A 53 13.39 26.99 -15.81
C VAL A 53 12.56 27.47 -14.64
N TRP A 54 11.47 26.76 -14.36
CA TRP A 54 10.55 27.02 -13.27
C TRP A 54 10.33 25.76 -12.43
N LEU A 55 10.16 25.95 -11.11
CA LEU A 55 9.42 24.99 -10.29
C LEU A 55 7.96 24.99 -10.76
N PHE A 56 7.30 23.84 -10.76
CA PHE A 56 5.92 23.74 -11.25
C PHE A 56 4.99 23.03 -10.27
N GLY A 57 3.73 23.48 -10.24
CA GLY A 57 2.63 22.87 -9.52
C GLY A 57 2.94 22.64 -8.04
N GLY A 58 2.92 21.37 -7.62
CA GLY A 58 3.19 21.00 -6.24
C GLY A 58 4.57 21.44 -5.72
N THR A 59 5.59 21.42 -6.58
CA THR A 59 6.94 21.88 -6.26
C THR A 59 6.94 23.39 -6.02
N ALA A 60 6.38 24.16 -6.95
CA ALA A 60 6.27 25.62 -6.84
C ALA A 60 5.52 26.03 -5.56
N ALA A 61 4.36 25.41 -5.31
CA ALA A 61 3.55 25.67 -4.13
C ALA A 61 4.30 25.33 -2.83
N GLY A 62 5.01 24.20 -2.79
CA GLY A 62 5.76 23.79 -1.60
C GLY A 62 6.84 24.81 -1.23
N TYR A 63 7.58 25.28 -2.21
CA TYR A 63 8.59 26.31 -2.01
C TYR A 63 8.00 27.66 -1.59
N ALA A 64 7.01 28.17 -2.34
CA ALA A 64 6.46 29.50 -2.09
C ALA A 64 5.79 29.62 -0.71
N HIS A 65 5.03 28.60 -0.30
CA HIS A 65 4.43 28.56 1.04
C HIS A 65 5.48 28.43 2.14
N TYR A 66 6.55 27.65 1.92
CA TYR A 66 7.66 27.56 2.87
C TYR A 66 8.36 28.91 3.10
N VAL A 67 8.64 29.66 2.02
CA VAL A 67 9.19 31.03 2.12
C VAL A 67 8.24 31.96 2.87
N LYS A 68 6.93 31.89 2.60
CA LYS A 68 5.94 32.69 3.33
C LYS A 68 5.94 32.39 4.83
N TRP A 69 5.94 31.12 5.21
CA TRP A 69 5.96 30.73 6.62
C TRP A 69 7.22 31.19 7.32
N ASP A 70 8.38 31.13 6.65
CA ASP A 70 9.63 31.67 7.17
C ASP A 70 9.55 33.20 7.34
N LEU A 71 8.92 33.91 6.41
CA LEU A 71 8.72 35.35 6.50
C LEU A 71 7.79 35.74 7.66
N LEU A 72 6.69 35.01 7.87
CA LEU A 72 5.80 35.21 9.03
C LEU A 72 6.56 35.01 10.35
N ARG A 73 7.42 33.98 10.41
CA ARG A 73 8.30 33.73 11.55
C ARG A 73 9.27 34.89 11.77
N GLU A 74 9.95 35.37 10.71
CA GLU A 74 10.86 36.52 10.76
C GLU A 74 10.12 37.79 11.26
N GLN A 75 8.83 37.92 10.98
CA GLN A 75 7.96 39.00 11.45
C GLN A 75 7.40 38.80 12.87
N GLY A 76 7.78 37.72 13.56
CA GLY A 76 7.45 37.48 14.96
C GLY A 76 6.25 36.56 15.20
N ASP A 77 5.73 35.87 14.19
CA ASP A 77 4.74 34.82 14.39
C ASP A 77 5.37 33.62 15.12
N LYS A 78 5.14 33.57 16.44
CA LYS A 78 5.70 32.56 17.34
C LYS A 78 5.14 31.15 17.13
N ARG A 79 4.13 30.98 16.28
CA ARG A 79 3.62 29.65 15.96
C ARG A 79 4.68 28.83 15.24
N TYR A 80 5.47 29.45 14.35
CA TYR A 80 6.46 28.77 13.52
C TYR A 80 7.79 28.51 14.26
N GLN A 81 8.27 27.27 14.23
CA GLN A 81 9.52 26.85 14.89
C GLN A 81 10.73 27.16 13.99
N GLY A 82 11.68 27.97 14.48
CA GLY A 82 12.73 28.55 13.62
C GLY A 82 13.76 27.58 13.06
N ASP A 83 14.05 26.51 13.77
CA ASP A 83 14.97 25.44 13.34
C ASP A 83 14.38 24.53 12.25
N ARG A 84 13.14 24.76 11.83
CA ARG A 84 12.53 24.11 10.67
C ARG A 84 12.80 24.82 9.34
N PHE A 85 13.39 26.02 9.38
CA PHE A 85 13.60 26.89 8.21
C PHE A 85 15.06 26.95 7.75
N ASP A 86 15.68 25.79 7.53
CA ASP A 86 17.07 25.66 7.06
C ASP A 86 17.21 25.64 5.53
N TYR A 87 16.09 25.66 4.79
CA TYR A 87 16.04 25.55 3.32
C TYR A 87 16.69 24.27 2.78
N ASP A 88 16.91 23.28 3.64
CA ASP A 88 17.20 21.94 3.19
C ASP A 88 15.99 21.39 2.43
N PHE A 89 16.25 20.87 1.25
CA PHE A 89 15.19 20.41 0.38
C PHE A 89 14.32 19.31 1.03
N THR A 90 14.85 18.47 1.93
CA THR A 90 14.05 17.46 2.66
C THR A 90 13.10 18.05 3.69
N ASN A 91 13.32 19.30 4.13
CA ASN A 91 12.43 20.00 5.03
C ASN A 91 11.32 20.74 4.25
N ILE A 92 11.58 21.11 3.00
CA ILE A 92 10.57 21.70 2.11
C ILE A 92 9.65 20.60 1.54
N TYR A 93 10.21 19.47 1.13
CA TYR A 93 9.51 18.40 0.40
C TYR A 93 9.56 17.05 1.10
N ARG A 94 8.42 16.33 1.07
CA ARG A 94 8.30 14.98 1.62
C ARG A 94 9.11 13.95 0.86
N SER A 95 9.35 12.82 1.51
CA SER A 95 9.96 11.67 0.85
C SER A 95 9.12 11.01 -0.25
N THR A 96 7.90 11.46 -0.51
CA THR A 96 7.01 10.89 -1.53
C THR A 96 6.45 11.94 -2.48
N GLN A 97 6.93 13.18 -2.37
CA GLN A 97 6.43 14.27 -3.20
C GLN A 97 7.09 14.24 -4.57
N ASP A 98 6.25 14.27 -5.61
CA ASP A 98 6.69 14.44 -6.99
C ASP A 98 7.34 15.81 -7.17
N LEU A 99 8.39 15.86 -7.99
CA LEU A 99 9.17 17.06 -8.24
C LEU A 99 9.09 17.42 -9.72
N ASP A 100 8.17 18.32 -10.00
CA ASP A 100 7.91 18.84 -11.33
C ASP A 100 8.71 20.11 -11.59
N ILE A 101 9.44 20.09 -12.71
CA ILE A 101 10.21 21.20 -13.26
C ILE A 101 9.70 21.47 -14.68
N VAL A 102 9.64 22.74 -15.06
CA VAL A 102 9.28 23.17 -16.41
C VAL A 102 10.44 23.93 -17.01
N ALA A 103 10.77 23.64 -18.27
CA ALA A 103 11.81 24.33 -19.01
C ALA A 103 11.27 24.88 -20.34
N ASP A 104 11.75 26.06 -20.74
CA ASP A 104 11.49 26.68 -22.05
C ASP A 104 12.80 26.69 -22.86
N GLY A 105 12.81 25.93 -23.96
CA GLY A 105 13.97 25.64 -24.82
C GLY A 105 13.64 24.55 -25.83
N THR A 106 14.64 24.11 -26.62
CA THR A 106 14.42 22.97 -27.55
C THR A 106 14.29 21.65 -26.79
N LEU A 107 13.66 20.64 -27.40
CA LEU A 107 13.47 19.34 -26.74
C LEU A 107 14.79 18.69 -26.36
N GLU A 108 15.81 18.81 -27.22
CA GLU A 108 17.16 18.28 -27.01
C GLU A 108 17.82 18.93 -25.79
N GLN A 109 17.75 20.26 -25.67
CA GLN A 109 18.29 20.98 -24.51
C GLN A 109 17.58 20.54 -23.22
N ILE A 110 16.25 20.37 -23.26
CA ILE A 110 15.50 19.98 -22.08
C ILE A 110 15.79 18.53 -21.69
N ASP A 111 15.99 17.62 -22.65
CA ASP A 111 16.38 16.23 -22.39
C ASP A 111 17.79 16.13 -21.81
N GLU A 112 18.75 16.88 -22.37
CA GLU A 112 20.10 16.97 -21.80
C GLU A 112 20.07 17.57 -20.39
N PHE A 113 19.26 18.60 -20.16
CA PHE A 113 19.08 19.20 -18.83
C PHE A 113 18.50 18.19 -17.83
N ALA A 114 17.47 17.44 -18.23
CA ALA A 114 16.86 16.40 -17.41
C ALA A 114 17.84 15.26 -17.09
N GLN A 115 18.70 14.89 -18.05
CA GLN A 115 19.75 13.91 -17.86
C GLN A 115 20.78 14.38 -16.86
N ARG A 116 21.30 15.61 -17.00
CA ARG A 116 22.27 16.20 -16.06
C ARG A 116 21.69 16.31 -14.64
N LEU A 117 20.42 16.73 -14.53
CA LEU A 117 19.71 16.79 -13.26
C LEU A 117 19.56 15.42 -12.60
N SER A 118 19.18 14.40 -13.39
CA SER A 118 19.06 13.02 -12.92
C SER A 118 20.41 12.38 -12.58
N GLN A 119 21.49 12.77 -13.25
CA GLN A 119 22.84 12.30 -12.95
C GLN A 119 23.37 12.91 -11.65
N ARG A 120 23.13 14.22 -11.46
CA ARG A 120 23.56 14.95 -10.26
C ARG A 120 22.76 14.55 -9.03
N TYR A 121 21.45 14.47 -9.19
CA TYR A 121 20.53 14.07 -8.13
C TYR A 121 19.71 12.85 -8.55
N PRO A 122 20.34 11.66 -8.62
CA PRO A 122 19.68 10.40 -9.00
C PRO A 122 18.67 9.90 -7.96
N HIS A 123 18.61 10.61 -6.82
CA HIS A 123 17.84 10.32 -5.63
C HIS A 123 16.88 11.50 -5.40
N PHE A 124 15.61 11.34 -5.68
CA PHE A 124 14.63 12.08 -4.89
C PHE A 124 13.68 11.09 -4.27
N LEU A 125 14.08 10.68 -3.07
CA LEU A 125 13.22 10.26 -1.97
C LEU A 125 12.03 9.36 -2.34
N GLY A 126 12.06 8.13 -1.81
CA GLY A 126 10.90 7.23 -1.83
C GLY A 126 10.63 6.56 -3.17
N SER A 127 9.34 6.43 -3.52
CA SER A 127 8.86 5.53 -4.58
C SER A 127 9.10 6.03 -6.02
N LYS A 128 9.63 7.25 -6.23
CA LYS A 128 9.89 7.78 -7.57
C LYS A 128 11.34 8.21 -7.77
N ALA A 129 11.99 7.57 -8.72
CA ALA A 129 13.44 7.64 -8.92
C ALA A 129 13.92 8.78 -9.84
N LYS A 130 13.04 9.66 -10.34
CA LYS A 130 13.37 10.61 -11.43
C LYS A 130 12.67 11.95 -11.24
N TRP A 131 13.40 13.04 -11.49
CA TRP A 131 12.84 14.38 -11.68
C TRP A 131 11.92 14.39 -12.90
N GLU A 132 10.78 15.05 -12.77
CA GLU A 132 9.87 15.25 -13.88
C GLU A 132 10.14 16.61 -14.54
N VAL A 133 10.97 16.61 -15.59
CA VAL A 133 11.20 17.79 -16.41
C VAL A 133 10.22 17.80 -17.59
N ARG A 134 9.40 18.85 -17.68
CA ARG A 134 8.43 19.09 -18.76
C ARG A 134 8.87 20.26 -19.64
N SER A 135 8.46 20.22 -20.90
CA SER A 135 8.60 21.38 -21.80
C SER A 135 7.41 22.31 -21.63
N LEU A 136 7.67 23.62 -21.62
CA LEU A 136 6.62 24.63 -21.53
C LEU A 136 5.74 24.64 -22.78
N ARG A 137 6.35 24.49 -23.97
CA ARG A 137 5.70 24.79 -25.28
C ARG A 137 5.58 23.60 -26.21
N PHE A 138 6.32 22.53 -25.95
CA PHE A 138 6.40 21.38 -26.87
C PHE A 138 5.89 20.13 -26.17
N SER A 139 5.00 19.39 -26.84
CA SER A 139 4.65 18.05 -26.41
C SER A 139 5.85 17.11 -26.61
N ARG A 140 5.96 16.10 -25.74
CA ARG A 140 6.96 15.03 -25.85
C ARG A 140 6.25 13.72 -26.20
N GLY A 141 6.71 13.03 -27.24
CA GLY A 141 6.08 11.81 -27.75
C GLY A 141 4.79 12.06 -28.55
N THR A 142 4.10 10.99 -28.94
CA THR A 142 2.82 11.04 -29.67
C THR A 142 1.66 10.81 -28.70
N PRO A 143 0.51 11.49 -28.85
CA PRO A 143 -0.68 11.19 -28.04
C PRO A 143 -1.01 9.70 -28.05
N GLY A 144 -1.03 9.08 -26.87
CA GLY A 144 -1.26 7.64 -26.69
C GLY A 144 -0.01 6.81 -26.38
N ASP A 145 1.19 7.33 -26.66
CA ASP A 145 2.45 6.63 -26.35
C ASP A 145 2.76 6.65 -24.85
N LEU A 146 3.40 5.57 -24.37
CA LEU A 146 4.02 5.52 -23.05
C LEU A 146 5.11 6.60 -22.96
N GLY A 147 4.85 7.65 -22.19
CA GLY A 147 5.76 8.79 -22.06
C GLY A 147 5.28 10.06 -22.76
N TYR A 148 4.11 10.04 -23.42
CA TYR A 148 3.50 11.25 -23.93
C TYR A 148 3.30 12.30 -22.82
N LYS A 149 3.81 13.51 -23.03
CA LYS A 149 3.57 14.66 -22.16
C LYS A 149 3.11 15.83 -23.02
N GLU A 150 1.90 16.30 -22.77
CA GLU A 150 1.37 17.51 -23.42
C GLU A 150 2.25 18.74 -23.10
N ALA A 151 2.30 19.69 -24.05
CA ALA A 151 2.78 21.03 -23.76
C ALA A 151 1.94 21.65 -22.62
N LEU A 152 2.55 22.48 -21.79
CA LEU A 152 1.82 23.10 -20.67
C LEU A 152 1.12 24.39 -21.07
N LEU A 153 1.72 25.15 -21.98
CA LEU A 153 1.17 26.40 -22.49
C LEU A 153 0.41 26.13 -23.80
N ASN A 154 -0.79 26.70 -23.92
CA ASN A 154 -1.67 26.62 -25.09
C ASN A 154 -2.16 25.21 -25.49
N ASP A 155 -1.92 24.19 -24.67
CA ASP A 155 -2.53 22.88 -24.87
C ASP A 155 -4.01 22.89 -24.48
N TYR A 156 -4.87 22.41 -25.38
CA TYR A 156 -6.31 22.46 -25.18
C TYR A 156 -6.76 21.66 -23.95
N ASP A 157 -6.22 20.45 -23.74
CA ASP A 157 -6.62 19.59 -22.62
C ASP A 157 -6.16 20.17 -21.29
N PHE A 158 -4.95 20.70 -21.25
CA PHE A 158 -4.41 21.35 -20.06
C PHE A 158 -5.15 22.64 -19.69
N VAL A 159 -5.45 23.50 -20.68
CA VAL A 159 -6.16 24.77 -20.46
C VAL A 159 -7.62 24.54 -20.10
N ASN A 160 -8.25 23.46 -20.57
CA ASN A 160 -9.67 23.21 -20.32
C ASN A 160 -9.97 22.20 -19.21
N GLN A 161 -8.99 21.54 -18.60
CA GLN A 161 -9.26 20.69 -17.43
C GLN A 161 -9.54 21.51 -16.17
N ASN A 162 -10.43 20.97 -15.32
CA ASN A 162 -10.63 21.45 -13.96
C ASN A 162 -9.34 21.22 -13.13
N THR A 163 -8.92 22.24 -12.37
CA THR A 163 -7.67 22.21 -11.60
C THR A 163 -7.67 23.27 -10.50
N ASP A 164 -6.55 23.49 -9.84
CA ASP A 164 -6.34 24.54 -8.85
C ASP A 164 -5.05 25.33 -9.14
N SER A 165 -4.95 26.53 -8.57
CA SER A 165 -3.80 27.42 -8.70
C SER A 165 -2.48 26.82 -8.20
N ASN A 166 -2.51 25.98 -7.17
CA ASN A 166 -1.32 25.30 -6.68
C ASN A 166 -0.90 24.09 -7.53
N SER A 167 -1.72 23.69 -8.50
CA SER A 167 -1.39 22.69 -9.51
C SER A 167 -0.91 23.34 -10.81
N THR A 168 -1.13 24.63 -11.02
CA THR A 168 -0.73 25.38 -12.24
C THR A 168 0.30 26.49 -11.98
N GLY A 169 0.57 26.79 -10.71
CA GLY A 169 1.55 27.76 -10.26
C GLY A 169 2.99 27.41 -10.66
N MET A 170 3.79 28.44 -10.87
CA MET A 170 5.18 28.36 -11.29
C MET A 170 6.02 29.38 -10.53
N VAL A 171 7.26 29.00 -10.19
CA VAL A 171 8.28 29.92 -9.63
C VAL A 171 9.54 29.80 -10.47
N GLU A 172 9.94 30.90 -11.11
CA GLU A 172 11.14 30.93 -11.96
C GLU A 172 12.40 30.77 -11.12
N ILE A 173 13.27 29.84 -11.51
CA ILE A 173 14.55 29.53 -10.85
C ILE A 173 15.69 30.31 -11.51
N THR A 174 15.60 30.51 -12.82
CA THR A 174 16.56 31.28 -13.62
C THR A 174 16.46 32.78 -13.31
N LYS A 175 17.51 33.56 -13.59
CA LYS A 175 17.47 35.03 -13.44
C LYS A 175 16.30 35.59 -14.24
N SER A 176 15.29 36.10 -13.53
CA SER A 176 13.99 36.41 -14.12
C SER A 176 14.05 37.62 -15.05
N ARG A 177 13.23 37.55 -16.09
CA ARG A 177 12.67 38.71 -16.80
C ARG A 177 11.20 38.74 -16.37
N ASP A 178 10.86 39.64 -15.46
CA ASP A 178 9.61 39.72 -14.67
C ASP A 178 8.32 39.19 -15.35
N PRO A 179 7.36 38.61 -14.59
CA PRO A 179 7.40 38.23 -13.16
C PRO A 179 8.03 36.86 -12.86
N VAL A 180 8.53 36.70 -11.61
CA VAL A 180 9.16 35.47 -11.07
C VAL A 180 8.12 34.39 -10.76
N VAL A 181 6.98 34.79 -10.20
CA VAL A 181 5.86 33.88 -9.89
C VAL A 181 4.82 33.98 -11.00
N ARG A 182 4.41 32.83 -11.54
CA ARG A 182 3.42 32.73 -12.63
C ARG A 182 2.36 31.69 -12.32
N ASP A 183 1.27 31.74 -13.08
CA ASP A 183 0.26 30.68 -13.14
C ASP A 183 -0.02 30.41 -14.62
N LEU A 184 -0.02 29.14 -15.04
CA LEU A 184 -0.32 28.78 -16.42
C LEU A 184 -1.73 29.18 -16.87
N LYS A 185 -2.69 29.33 -15.94
CA LYS A 185 -4.06 29.76 -16.25
C LYS A 185 -4.19 31.28 -16.38
N ASP A 186 -3.26 32.03 -15.79
CA ASP A 186 -3.21 33.50 -15.79
C ASP A 186 -1.84 34.01 -16.25
N TRP A 187 -1.33 33.48 -17.37
CA TRP A 187 0.08 33.64 -17.77
C TRP A 187 0.56 35.10 -17.88
N ASP A 188 -0.31 35.98 -18.37
CA ASP A 188 -0.02 37.40 -18.61
C ASP A 188 -0.30 38.30 -17.39
N ALA A 189 -0.88 37.75 -16.32
CA ALA A 189 -1.17 38.51 -15.11
C ALA A 189 0.11 38.75 -14.31
N ARG A 190 0.44 40.02 -14.04
CA ARG A 190 1.57 40.38 -13.16
C ARG A 190 1.40 39.81 -11.75
N ARG A 191 0.16 39.74 -11.27
CA ARG A 191 -0.23 39.10 -10.00
C ARG A 191 -1.30 38.05 -10.29
N CYS A 192 -0.86 36.84 -10.62
CA CYS A 192 -1.72 35.71 -10.89
C CYS A 192 -2.42 35.17 -9.63
N ASN A 193 -3.44 34.32 -9.81
CA ASN A 193 -4.16 33.72 -8.69
C ASN A 193 -3.23 32.89 -7.78
N PHE A 194 -2.31 32.09 -8.33
CA PHE A 194 -1.33 31.35 -7.51
C PHE A 194 -0.54 32.24 -6.55
N PHE A 195 -0.04 33.40 -7.02
CA PHE A 195 0.70 34.32 -6.16
C PHE A 195 -0.19 34.88 -5.03
N ASN A 196 -1.40 35.33 -5.38
CA ASN A 196 -2.35 35.87 -4.40
C ASN A 196 -2.78 34.80 -3.39
N ASP A 197 -2.95 33.55 -3.82
CA ASP A 197 -3.28 32.43 -2.95
C ASP A 197 -2.16 32.09 -1.97
N VAL A 198 -0.90 32.16 -2.43
CA VAL A 198 0.25 32.07 -1.52
C VAL A 198 0.17 33.19 -0.50
N LEU A 199 0.02 34.45 -0.94
CA LEU A 199 -0.03 35.62 -0.07
C LEU A 199 -1.16 35.54 0.98
N ASP A 200 -2.34 35.07 0.59
CA ASP A 200 -3.55 35.06 1.42
C ASP A 200 -3.79 33.75 2.19
N SER A 201 -2.97 32.72 1.99
CA SER A 201 -3.25 31.36 2.48
C SER A 201 -4.60 30.81 1.97
N LYS A 202 -4.86 31.02 0.69
CA LYS A 202 -6.07 30.56 0.00
C LYS A 202 -5.73 29.58 -1.11
N ILE A 203 -6.75 28.99 -1.70
CA ILE A 203 -6.63 28.22 -2.93
C ILE A 203 -7.77 28.58 -3.89
N HIS A 204 -7.40 28.86 -5.13
CA HIS A 204 -8.31 29.12 -6.23
C HIS A 204 -8.64 27.82 -6.96
N TYR A 205 -9.93 27.52 -7.12
CA TYR A 205 -10.39 26.39 -7.92
C TYR A 205 -10.75 26.88 -9.32
N TYR A 206 -10.13 26.28 -10.34
CA TYR A 206 -10.44 26.57 -11.73
C TYR A 206 -11.44 25.56 -12.26
N HIS A 207 -12.69 25.99 -12.36
CA HIS A 207 -13.73 25.25 -13.05
C HIS A 207 -13.82 25.69 -14.52
N SER A 208 -13.63 24.74 -15.43
CA SER A 208 -13.75 24.95 -16.87
C SER A 208 -15.05 24.33 -17.39
N PRO A 209 -15.91 25.11 -18.07
CA PRO A 209 -17.11 24.56 -18.71
C PRO A 209 -16.78 23.58 -19.84
N LEU A 210 -15.53 23.59 -20.33
CA LEU A 210 -15.05 22.73 -21.41
C LEU A 210 -14.31 21.49 -20.89
N HIS A 211 -14.30 21.21 -19.58
CA HIS A 211 -13.60 20.05 -19.01
C HIS A 211 -14.04 18.72 -19.65
N HIS A 212 -15.35 18.54 -19.86
CA HIS A 212 -15.92 17.35 -20.51
C HIS A 212 -15.45 17.15 -21.96
N ASN A 213 -14.90 18.20 -22.60
CA ASN A 213 -14.39 18.14 -23.96
C ASN A 213 -12.93 17.67 -24.05
N THR A 214 -12.22 17.64 -22.91
CA THR A 214 -10.82 17.17 -22.87
C THR A 214 -10.72 15.68 -23.18
N SER A 215 -9.61 15.24 -23.78
CA SER A 215 -9.44 13.85 -24.20
C SER A 215 -9.63 12.86 -23.04
N ARG A 216 -9.07 13.16 -21.87
CA ARG A 216 -9.13 12.30 -20.68
C ARG A 216 -10.52 12.27 -20.03
N ALA A 217 -11.26 13.37 -20.05
CA ALA A 217 -12.62 13.39 -19.52
C ALA A 217 -13.57 12.57 -20.41
N LYS A 218 -13.45 12.69 -21.74
CA LYS A 218 -14.27 11.93 -22.71
C LYS A 218 -14.18 10.42 -22.53
N VAL A 219 -12.99 9.91 -22.17
CA VAL A 219 -12.75 8.47 -21.95
C VAL A 219 -12.97 8.05 -20.49
N GLY A 220 -13.45 8.93 -19.62
CA GLY A 220 -13.73 8.63 -18.21
C GLY A 220 -12.50 8.59 -17.28
N ASN A 221 -11.30 8.87 -17.79
CA ASN A 221 -10.04 8.79 -17.03
C ASN A 221 -9.72 10.03 -16.16
N ASN A 222 -10.54 11.09 -16.27
CA ASN A 222 -10.40 12.32 -15.49
C ASN A 222 -11.79 12.88 -15.11
N PRO A 223 -12.57 12.15 -14.30
CA PRO A 223 -13.86 12.65 -13.80
C PRO A 223 -13.65 13.93 -12.99
N GLU A 224 -14.65 14.81 -12.95
CA GLU A 224 -14.52 16.13 -12.32
C GLU A 224 -14.08 16.06 -10.86
N ILE A 225 -14.53 15.02 -10.12
CA ILE A 225 -14.15 14.79 -8.73
C ILE A 225 -12.63 14.73 -8.49
N PHE A 226 -11.84 14.32 -9.50
CA PHE A 226 -10.38 14.28 -9.38
C PHE A 226 -9.78 15.68 -9.19
N SER A 227 -10.37 16.69 -9.82
CA SER A 227 -9.93 18.08 -9.64
C SER A 227 -10.21 18.59 -8.24
N VAL A 228 -11.37 18.26 -7.67
CA VAL A 228 -11.73 18.59 -6.28
C VAL A 228 -10.79 17.93 -5.29
N ILE A 229 -10.53 16.62 -5.46
CA ILE A 229 -9.61 15.89 -4.56
C ILE A 229 -8.19 16.45 -4.67
N ARG A 230 -7.72 16.84 -5.86
CA ARG A 230 -6.42 17.51 -6.03
C ARG A 230 -6.38 18.86 -5.30
N ALA A 231 -7.37 19.72 -5.54
CA ALA A 231 -7.46 21.03 -4.89
C ALA A 231 -7.46 20.90 -3.37
N LEU A 232 -8.28 19.99 -2.82
CA LEU A 232 -8.34 19.73 -1.38
C LEU A 232 -7.04 19.13 -0.85
N THR A 233 -6.38 18.23 -1.60
CA THR A 233 -5.05 17.71 -1.21
C THR A 233 -4.04 18.84 -1.09
N LYS A 234 -4.02 19.78 -2.04
CA LYS A 234 -3.14 20.97 -1.98
C LYS A 234 -3.53 21.89 -0.83
N ALA A 235 -4.83 22.10 -0.61
CA ALA A 235 -5.31 22.88 0.52
C ALA A 235 -4.85 22.29 1.86
N PHE A 236 -4.98 20.98 2.07
CA PHE A 236 -4.58 20.33 3.32
C PHE A 236 -3.06 20.22 3.46
N GLN A 237 -2.35 20.10 2.34
CA GLN A 237 -0.89 20.06 2.30
C GLN A 237 -0.25 21.40 2.71
N TYR A 238 -0.93 22.53 2.55
CA TYR A 238 -0.39 23.86 2.85
C TYR A 238 -1.30 24.68 3.78
N GLU A 239 -2.27 24.05 4.45
CA GLU A 239 -3.27 24.68 5.33
C GLU A 239 -4.03 25.86 4.69
N LEU A 240 -4.44 25.71 3.44
CA LEU A 240 -5.11 26.76 2.67
C LEU A 240 -6.61 26.71 2.86
N THR A 241 -7.22 27.88 2.81
CA THR A 241 -8.67 28.06 2.91
C THR A 241 -9.31 28.23 1.54
N LEU A 242 -10.59 27.82 1.43
CA LEU A 242 -11.40 28.05 0.24
C LEU A 242 -12.16 29.36 0.40
N SER A 243 -12.25 30.14 -0.68
CA SER A 243 -13.22 31.24 -0.73
C SER A 243 -14.65 30.68 -0.74
N ALA A 244 -15.63 31.49 -0.30
CA ALA A 244 -17.03 31.07 -0.32
C ALA A 244 -17.53 30.75 -1.74
N ALA A 245 -16.97 31.38 -2.78
CA ALA A 245 -17.31 31.10 -4.17
C ALA A 245 -16.79 29.72 -4.59
N HIS A 246 -15.51 29.45 -4.38
CA HIS A 246 -14.86 28.17 -4.71
C HIS A 246 -15.43 27.00 -3.93
N GLU A 247 -15.78 27.24 -2.67
CA GLU A 247 -16.47 26.24 -1.86
C GLU A 247 -17.83 25.84 -2.46
N ARG A 248 -18.61 26.79 -2.99
CA ARG A 248 -19.90 26.48 -3.63
C ARG A 248 -19.71 25.63 -4.89
N GLU A 249 -18.70 25.95 -5.70
CA GLU A 249 -18.37 25.17 -6.90
C GLU A 249 -17.94 23.75 -6.55
N ILE A 250 -17.02 23.61 -5.59
CA ILE A 250 -16.57 22.30 -5.09
C ILE A 250 -17.75 21.49 -4.53
N LYS A 251 -18.64 22.11 -3.73
CA LYS A 251 -19.85 21.45 -3.21
C LYS A 251 -20.77 20.98 -4.32
N LYS A 252 -20.88 21.72 -5.43
CA LYS A 252 -21.67 21.32 -6.59
C LYS A 252 -21.11 20.03 -7.20
N VAL A 253 -19.81 20.00 -7.51
CA VAL A 253 -19.14 18.80 -8.07
C VAL A 253 -19.27 17.59 -7.11
N ILE A 254 -19.09 17.80 -5.80
CA ILE A 254 -19.25 16.73 -4.80
C ILE A 254 -20.69 16.21 -4.76
N LYS A 255 -21.68 17.10 -4.85
CA LYS A 255 -23.09 16.72 -4.83
C LYS A 255 -23.42 15.79 -5.99
N GLU A 256 -22.94 16.13 -7.19
CA GLU A 256 -23.15 15.41 -8.45
C GLU A 256 -22.35 14.11 -8.54
N PHE A 257 -21.23 13.99 -7.81
CA PHE A 257 -20.40 12.79 -7.80
C PHE A 257 -21.09 11.55 -7.19
N ASP A 258 -21.18 10.46 -7.95
CA ASP A 258 -21.55 9.12 -7.46
C ASP A 258 -20.38 8.14 -7.61
N ALA A 259 -19.99 7.52 -6.50
CA ALA A 259 -18.94 6.51 -6.44
C ALA A 259 -19.20 5.31 -7.38
N LYS A 260 -20.47 4.92 -7.51
CA LYS A 260 -20.89 3.73 -8.26
C LYS A 260 -20.76 3.89 -9.78
N GLU A 261 -20.58 5.12 -10.26
CA GLU A 261 -20.40 5.40 -11.69
C GLU A 261 -18.96 5.15 -12.16
N ILE A 262 -18.00 5.00 -11.23
CA ILE A 262 -16.62 4.66 -11.56
C ILE A 262 -16.52 3.16 -11.83
N LYS A 263 -16.52 2.77 -13.12
CA LYS A 263 -16.47 1.37 -13.57
C LYS A 263 -15.09 0.89 -13.99
N ASP A 264 -14.20 1.82 -14.35
CA ASP A 264 -12.85 1.52 -14.80
C ASP A 264 -11.92 1.29 -13.59
N SER A 265 -11.29 0.11 -13.53
CA SER A 265 -10.43 -0.29 -12.40
C SER A 265 -9.21 0.62 -12.22
N ASN A 266 -8.70 1.23 -13.29
CA ASN A 266 -7.58 2.16 -13.20
C ASN A 266 -8.01 3.50 -12.57
N THR A 267 -9.17 4.01 -12.97
CA THR A 267 -9.80 5.23 -12.42
C THR A 267 -10.20 5.02 -10.97
N GLU A 268 -10.76 3.86 -10.62
CA GLU A 268 -11.07 3.45 -9.25
C GLU A 268 -9.80 3.43 -8.38
N ARG A 269 -8.77 2.69 -8.81
CA ARG A 269 -7.48 2.63 -8.10
C ARG A 269 -6.90 4.03 -7.89
N ARG A 270 -6.92 4.87 -8.94
CA ARG A 270 -6.41 6.25 -8.87
C ARG A 270 -7.21 7.10 -7.89
N LEU A 271 -8.53 6.92 -7.84
CA LEU A 271 -9.38 7.61 -6.88
C LEU A 271 -9.06 7.20 -5.45
N ILE A 272 -8.88 5.90 -5.20
CA ILE A 272 -8.45 5.35 -3.90
C ILE A 272 -7.12 5.98 -3.48
N ASP A 273 -6.13 5.95 -4.37
CA ASP A 273 -4.80 6.51 -4.09
C ASP A 273 -4.86 8.02 -3.81
N MET A 274 -5.65 8.77 -4.59
CA MET A 274 -5.83 10.21 -4.40
C MET A 274 -6.63 10.54 -3.13
N GLY A 275 -7.67 9.76 -2.82
CA GLY A 275 -8.49 9.92 -1.62
C GLY A 275 -7.66 9.73 -0.35
N LYS A 276 -6.82 8.67 -0.30
CA LYS A 276 -5.89 8.44 0.83
C LYS A 276 -4.92 9.61 1.03
N LYS A 277 -4.49 10.30 -0.04
CA LYS A 277 -3.59 11.45 0.05
C LYS A 277 -4.20 12.64 0.80
N LEU A 278 -5.52 12.78 0.85
CA LEU A 278 -6.19 13.86 1.59
C LEU A 278 -5.79 13.86 3.08
N PHE A 279 -5.61 12.69 3.69
CA PHE A 279 -5.08 12.57 5.06
C PHE A 279 -3.58 12.37 5.10
N LYS A 280 -3.06 11.45 4.28
CA LYS A 280 -1.61 11.12 4.29
C LYS A 280 -0.76 12.36 4.06
N HIS A 281 -1.21 13.33 3.26
CA HIS A 281 -0.45 14.53 2.93
C HIS A 281 -0.88 15.79 3.70
N ALA A 282 -1.91 15.72 4.54
CA ALA A 282 -2.32 16.90 5.32
C ALA A 282 -1.19 17.33 6.27
N VAL A 283 -0.94 18.63 6.38
CA VAL A 283 -0.15 19.22 7.48
C VAL A 283 -0.98 19.22 8.77
N ASN A 284 -2.30 19.30 8.63
CA ASN A 284 -3.26 19.30 9.71
C ASN A 284 -4.48 18.42 9.35
N ILE A 285 -4.44 17.17 9.80
CA ILE A 285 -5.45 16.14 9.55
C ILE A 285 -6.79 16.55 10.16
N GLU A 286 -6.81 17.25 11.30
CA GLU A 286 -8.06 17.78 11.87
C GLU A 286 -8.74 18.77 10.93
N TYR A 287 -7.98 19.72 10.38
CA TYR A 287 -8.50 20.66 9.38
C TYR A 287 -9.00 19.93 8.12
N ALA A 288 -8.23 18.95 7.63
CA ALA A 288 -8.62 18.12 6.49
C ALA A 288 -9.95 17.38 6.75
N TRP A 289 -10.04 16.71 7.90
CA TRP A 289 -11.21 15.95 8.32
C TRP A 289 -12.45 16.84 8.38
N ASN A 290 -12.35 17.97 9.09
CA ASN A 290 -13.47 18.91 9.27
C ASN A 290 -13.93 19.50 7.94
N THR A 291 -12.99 19.80 7.04
CA THR A 291 -13.31 20.31 5.71
C THR A 291 -14.01 19.26 4.86
N LEU A 292 -13.52 18.01 4.85
CA LEU A 292 -14.16 16.93 4.09
C LEU A 292 -15.57 16.60 4.59
N GLU A 293 -15.79 16.66 5.91
CA GLU A 293 -17.10 16.49 6.55
C GLU A 293 -18.06 17.62 6.13
N ARG A 294 -17.63 18.88 6.29
CA ARG A 294 -18.40 20.08 5.93
C ARG A 294 -18.77 20.15 4.44
N LEU A 295 -17.90 19.62 3.57
CA LEU A 295 -18.15 19.53 2.13
C LEU A 295 -19.02 18.34 1.74
N GLY A 296 -19.22 17.36 2.64
CA GLY A 296 -19.96 16.12 2.36
C GLY A 296 -19.17 15.08 1.54
N LEU A 297 -17.88 15.34 1.25
CA LEU A 297 -17.05 14.44 0.45
C LEU A 297 -16.64 13.18 1.23
N ARG A 298 -16.36 13.32 2.53
CA ARG A 298 -15.89 12.21 3.37
C ARG A 298 -16.83 11.00 3.32
N LYS A 299 -18.13 11.24 3.55
CA LYS A 299 -19.16 10.19 3.50
C LYS A 299 -19.27 9.52 2.13
N LYS A 300 -19.08 10.27 1.04
CA LYS A 300 -19.08 9.72 -0.33
C LYS A 300 -17.86 8.84 -0.59
N LEU A 301 -16.68 9.24 -0.12
CA LEU A 301 -15.46 8.44 -0.23
C LEU A 301 -15.50 7.18 0.65
N MET A 302 -16.14 7.24 1.82
CA MET A 302 -16.38 6.06 2.68
C MET A 302 -17.34 5.02 2.10
N ALA A 303 -18.05 5.34 1.01
CA ALA A 303 -18.98 4.42 0.39
C ALA A 303 -18.32 3.57 -0.72
N PHE A 304 -17.01 3.72 -0.96
CA PHE A 304 -16.28 3.00 -2.01
C PHE A 304 -15.95 1.56 -1.65
N ASP A 305 -15.51 1.32 -0.42
CA ASP A 305 -14.97 0.03 0.03
C ASP A 305 -15.26 -0.18 1.53
N ASP A 306 -14.76 -1.29 2.11
CA ASP A 306 -15.05 -1.65 3.50
C ASP A 306 -14.12 -0.91 4.48
N ALA A 307 -14.69 -0.20 5.45
CA ALA A 307 -13.94 0.46 6.51
C ALA A 307 -13.24 -0.51 7.49
N ASN A 308 -13.59 -1.79 7.51
CA ASN A 308 -12.91 -2.81 8.30
C ASN A 308 -11.67 -3.39 7.59
N GLN A 309 -11.51 -3.15 6.29
CA GLN A 309 -10.33 -3.57 5.55
C GLN A 309 -9.19 -2.56 5.78
N ILE A 310 -8.13 -2.99 6.47
CA ILE A 310 -6.96 -2.14 6.77
C ILE A 310 -6.37 -1.57 5.47
N ASP A 311 -6.05 -0.28 5.50
CA ASP A 311 -5.58 0.52 4.36
C ASP A 311 -6.58 0.66 3.21
N SER A 312 -7.86 0.31 3.33
CA SER A 312 -8.88 0.70 2.34
C SER A 312 -9.10 2.23 2.33
N LEU A 313 -9.73 2.78 1.28
CA LEU A 313 -10.05 4.21 1.25
C LEU A 313 -10.99 4.58 2.41
N SER A 314 -12.02 3.77 2.63
CA SER A 314 -13.03 3.97 3.67
C SER A 314 -12.44 3.81 5.05
N TRP A 315 -11.46 2.92 5.24
CA TRP A 315 -10.70 2.84 6.48
C TRP A 315 -9.97 4.16 6.77
N TRP A 316 -9.24 4.71 5.79
CA TRP A 316 -8.58 6.01 5.94
C TRP A 316 -9.56 7.15 6.21
N MET A 317 -10.71 7.15 5.54
CA MET A 317 -11.75 8.15 5.77
C MET A 317 -12.45 7.98 7.12
N ASN A 318 -12.53 6.76 7.64
CA ASN A 318 -13.14 6.47 8.93
C ASN A 318 -12.26 6.85 10.12
N LYS A 319 -10.95 7.05 9.91
CA LYS A 319 -10.03 7.44 10.98
C LYS A 319 -10.38 8.79 11.59
N GLU A 320 -10.03 8.94 12.87
CA GLU A 320 -10.24 10.18 13.60
C GLU A 320 -8.92 10.88 13.95
N PRO A 321 -8.83 12.19 13.73
CA PRO A 321 -7.70 12.99 14.18
C PRO A 321 -7.76 13.23 15.68
N LEU A 322 -6.60 13.40 16.31
CA LEU A 322 -6.53 13.98 17.64
C LEU A 322 -7.06 15.43 17.59
N ARG A 323 -8.10 15.71 18.38
CA ARG A 323 -8.84 16.97 18.34
C ARG A 323 -8.16 18.08 19.14
N THR A 324 -8.38 19.32 18.72
CA THR A 324 -7.86 20.50 19.40
C THR A 324 -8.90 21.10 20.34
N PHE A 325 -8.55 21.23 21.61
CA PHE A 325 -9.33 21.93 22.64
C PHE A 325 -8.46 22.95 23.38
N LYS A 326 -9.09 23.81 24.17
CA LYS A 326 -8.33 24.73 25.04
C LYS A 326 -7.66 23.93 26.16
N VAL A 327 -6.34 24.09 26.27
CA VAL A 327 -5.51 23.37 27.24
C VAL A 327 -5.80 23.84 28.67
N GLY A 328 -5.74 22.91 29.63
CA GLY A 328 -5.87 23.17 31.06
C GLY A 328 -7.33 23.27 31.53
N GLN A 329 -8.29 22.89 30.69
CA GLN A 329 -9.70 22.81 31.03
C GLN A 329 -10.00 21.50 31.77
N GLY A 330 -9.89 21.49 33.10
CA GLY A 330 -10.20 20.30 33.89
C GLY A 330 -9.92 20.48 35.37
N LYS A 331 -10.30 19.48 36.17
CA LYS A 331 -10.00 19.43 37.62
C LYS A 331 -8.84 18.50 37.96
N GLY A 332 -8.31 17.74 37.00
CA GLY A 332 -7.17 16.86 37.21
C GLY A 332 -5.86 17.62 37.45
N ARG A 333 -4.84 16.89 37.91
CA ARG A 333 -3.49 17.41 38.10
C ARG A 333 -2.91 17.86 36.76
N THR A 334 -2.10 18.91 36.81
CA THR A 334 -1.37 19.43 35.66
C THR A 334 -0.18 18.55 35.31
N ALA A 335 0.27 18.58 34.06
CA ALA A 335 1.49 17.90 33.63
C ALA A 335 2.70 18.33 34.47
N ARG A 336 2.76 19.61 34.86
CA ARG A 336 3.77 20.14 35.79
C ARG A 336 3.73 19.45 37.16
N GLU A 337 2.56 19.36 37.78
CA GLU A 337 2.39 18.70 39.09
C GLU A 337 2.74 17.21 39.03
N LEU A 338 2.61 16.59 37.85
CA LEU A 338 2.97 15.19 37.58
C LEU A 338 4.43 14.99 37.16
N GLY A 339 5.20 16.06 36.95
CA GLY A 339 6.57 15.97 36.45
C GLY A 339 6.68 15.48 34.99
N ILE A 340 5.63 15.67 34.18
CA ILE A 340 5.60 15.29 32.78
C ILE A 340 5.98 16.52 31.93
N ASP A 341 7.20 16.52 31.41
CA ASP A 341 7.68 17.53 30.46
C ASP A 341 7.75 16.95 29.04
N ILE A 342 8.42 15.81 28.87
CA ILE A 342 8.61 15.18 27.56
C ILE A 342 7.84 13.87 27.51
N VAL A 343 7.16 13.64 26.39
CA VAL A 343 6.64 12.33 26.01
C VAL A 343 7.13 11.94 24.61
N ALA A 344 7.11 10.65 24.31
CA ALA A 344 7.54 10.09 23.05
C ALA A 344 6.46 9.18 22.44
N HIS A 345 6.19 9.38 21.16
CA HIS A 345 5.41 8.47 20.32
C HIS A 345 6.35 7.73 19.36
N GLU A 346 5.97 6.54 18.88
CA GLU A 346 6.73 5.84 17.84
C GLU A 346 5.87 5.51 16.64
N ALA A 347 6.35 5.93 15.47
CA ALA A 347 5.72 5.61 14.19
C ALA A 347 6.23 4.26 13.67
N ASN A 348 5.42 3.54 12.89
CA ASN A 348 5.85 2.27 12.29
C ASN A 348 6.72 2.44 11.04
N THR A 349 6.68 3.61 10.42
CA THR A 349 7.44 3.92 9.21
C THR A 349 7.97 5.34 9.26
N PHE A 350 9.03 5.59 8.50
CA PHE A 350 9.59 6.92 8.35
C PHE A 350 8.61 7.90 7.65
N LEU A 351 7.77 7.42 6.72
CA LEU A 351 6.73 8.25 6.12
C LEU A 351 5.67 8.70 7.14
N ALA A 352 5.28 7.82 8.06
CA ALA A 352 4.39 8.18 9.16
C ALA A 352 5.07 9.18 10.11
N TYR A 353 6.35 8.99 10.41
CA TYR A 353 7.17 9.96 11.15
C TYR A 353 7.15 11.35 10.50
N GLU A 354 7.43 11.44 9.19
CA GLU A 354 7.37 12.71 8.44
C GLU A 354 5.97 13.32 8.45
N SER A 355 4.93 12.50 8.33
CA SER A 355 3.55 13.00 8.29
C SER A 355 3.10 13.60 9.63
N ILE A 356 3.48 12.99 10.74
CA ILE A 356 3.15 13.47 12.09
C ILE A 356 3.93 14.74 12.42
N THR A 357 5.21 14.79 12.03
CA THR A 357 6.13 15.90 12.34
C THR A 357 6.07 17.06 11.36
N ARG A 358 5.14 17.04 10.40
CA ARG A 358 5.16 17.94 9.24
C ARG A 358 4.91 19.41 9.57
N ALA A 359 4.07 19.72 10.54
CA ALA A 359 3.66 21.09 10.78
C ALA A 359 4.87 21.97 11.13
N HIS A 360 5.05 23.05 10.39
CA HIS A 360 6.09 24.05 10.68
C HIS A 360 5.84 24.78 12.00
N THR A 361 4.62 24.66 12.53
CA THR A 361 4.23 25.15 13.85
C THR A 361 4.62 24.21 15.00
N GLY A 362 5.05 22.99 14.69
CA GLY A 362 5.29 21.95 15.69
C GLY A 362 4.03 21.28 16.21
N ASP A 363 2.85 21.62 15.68
CA ASP A 363 1.60 20.96 16.07
C ASP A 363 1.62 19.48 15.65
N PRO A 364 1.31 18.54 16.56
CA PRO A 364 1.33 17.13 16.21
C PRO A 364 0.16 16.77 15.31
N ASN A 365 0.44 15.97 14.28
CA ASN A 365 -0.53 15.59 13.26
C ASN A 365 -0.94 14.11 13.41
N PHE A 366 -1.59 13.79 14.53
CA PHE A 366 -1.97 12.42 14.88
C PHE A 366 -3.36 12.01 14.42
N LEU A 367 -3.47 10.72 14.12
CA LEU A 367 -4.71 9.96 14.18
C LEU A 367 -4.75 9.24 15.53
N ILE A 368 -5.92 9.08 16.12
CA ILE A 368 -6.08 8.39 17.40
C ILE A 368 -6.20 6.87 17.19
N SER A 369 -5.79 6.11 18.21
CA SER A 369 -6.22 4.72 18.37
C SER A 369 -7.64 4.71 18.95
N ARG A 370 -8.47 3.73 18.56
CA ARG A 370 -9.86 3.61 18.99
C ARG A 370 -10.26 2.17 19.30
N ASP A 371 -10.97 1.96 20.40
CA ASP A 371 -11.44 0.63 20.76
C ASP A 371 -12.49 0.08 19.77
N GLY A 372 -12.34 -1.18 19.38
CA GLY A 372 -13.24 -1.84 18.42
C GLY A 372 -13.04 -1.47 16.93
N PHE A 373 -12.02 -0.69 16.57
CA PHE A 373 -11.75 -0.32 15.16
C PHE A 373 -10.58 -1.12 14.57
N ALA A 374 -10.76 -1.62 13.34
CA ALA A 374 -9.77 -2.43 12.64
C ALA A 374 -8.43 -1.70 12.50
N GLY A 375 -7.34 -2.30 12.99
CA GLY A 375 -5.99 -1.71 12.88
C GLY A 375 -5.75 -0.45 13.74
N GLU A 376 -6.62 -0.14 14.70
CA GLU A 376 -6.52 1.05 15.58
C GLU A 376 -6.51 0.64 17.07
N ALA A 377 -5.70 -0.33 17.47
CA ALA A 377 -5.71 -0.86 18.84
C ALA A 377 -5.55 0.22 19.94
N ALA A 378 -6.49 0.24 20.88
CA ALA A 378 -6.54 1.15 22.03
C ALA A 378 -6.68 0.34 23.34
N ALA A 379 -5.56 0.06 24.01
CA ALA A 379 -5.54 -0.78 25.21
C ALA A 379 -6.22 -0.15 26.44
N PHE A 380 -6.25 1.17 26.49
CA PHE A 380 -6.65 1.96 27.66
C PHE A 380 -7.61 3.10 27.30
N GLY A 381 -8.37 2.92 26.22
CA GLY A 381 -9.30 3.93 25.68
C GLY A 381 -8.72 4.77 24.55
N ASP A 382 -9.59 5.55 23.92
CA ASP A 382 -9.28 6.27 22.70
C ASP A 382 -8.28 7.41 22.93
N GLY A 383 -7.39 7.61 21.97
CA GLY A 383 -6.43 8.72 21.99
C GLY A 383 -5.10 8.40 21.34
N THR A 384 -4.12 9.28 21.50
CA THR A 384 -2.77 9.05 21.00
C THR A 384 -1.85 8.57 22.12
N TYR A 385 -1.32 7.36 21.96
CA TYR A 385 -0.48 6.71 22.93
C TYR A 385 0.95 7.24 22.86
N THR A 386 1.47 7.66 24.01
CA THR A 386 2.84 8.13 24.19
C THR A 386 3.41 7.55 25.48
N LYS A 387 4.74 7.56 25.59
CA LYS A 387 5.47 7.14 26.79
C LYS A 387 6.19 8.34 27.40
N ILE A 388 6.21 8.45 28.73
CA ILE A 388 6.91 9.51 29.44
C ILE A 388 8.42 9.38 29.19
N GLY A 389 9.05 10.51 28.86
CA GLY A 389 10.48 10.59 28.53
C GLY A 389 10.75 10.58 27.03
N LYS A 390 11.98 10.18 26.66
CA LYS A 390 12.51 10.29 25.29
C LYS A 390 12.42 9.02 24.45
N LEU A 391 11.95 7.92 25.04
CA LEU A 391 11.87 6.61 24.40
C LEU A 391 10.41 6.27 24.11
N GLY A 392 10.11 5.86 22.88
CA GLY A 392 8.80 5.32 22.53
C GLY A 392 8.57 3.91 23.10
N ALA A 393 7.38 3.38 22.85
CA ALA A 393 6.94 2.09 23.41
C ALA A 393 6.85 0.94 22.39
N ALA A 394 6.94 1.22 21.09
CA ALA A 394 6.79 0.25 20.02
C ALA A 394 8.14 -0.33 19.53
N SER A 395 9.27 0.25 19.97
CA SER A 395 10.63 -0.13 19.61
C SER A 395 10.87 -0.13 18.08
N THR A 396 10.20 0.75 17.35
CA THR A 396 10.37 0.88 15.89
C THR A 396 11.59 1.73 15.54
N GLY A 397 12.01 2.57 16.48
CA GLY A 397 13.08 3.55 16.32
C GLY A 397 12.66 4.86 15.63
N PHE A 398 11.45 4.95 15.11
CA PHE A 398 10.93 6.20 14.53
C PHE A 398 10.24 7.04 15.62
N THR A 399 11.02 7.40 16.64
CA THR A 399 10.53 8.12 17.82
C THR A 399 10.28 9.59 17.50
N ILE A 400 9.13 10.10 17.93
CA ILE A 400 8.69 11.50 17.86
C ILE A 400 8.58 12.02 19.27
N ARG A 401 9.42 12.99 19.63
CA ARG A 401 9.45 13.58 20.97
C ARG A 401 8.64 14.86 20.99
N MET A 402 7.94 15.08 22.09
CA MET A 402 7.03 16.20 22.27
C MET A 402 7.18 16.80 23.66
N HIS A 403 7.13 18.12 23.76
CA HIS A 403 6.86 18.80 25.01
C HIS A 403 5.37 18.72 25.31
N ILE A 404 5.04 18.41 26.56
CA ILE A 404 3.70 18.58 27.12
C ILE A 404 3.61 19.94 27.74
N ARG A 405 2.52 20.66 27.42
CA ARG A 405 2.25 21.95 28.04
C ARG A 405 2.13 21.79 29.56
N PRO A 406 2.89 22.56 30.36
CA PRO A 406 2.89 22.39 31.81
C PRO A 406 1.49 22.51 32.46
N GLU A 407 0.60 23.30 31.85
CA GLU A 407 -0.78 23.52 32.29
C GLU A 407 -1.80 22.48 31.79
N ALA A 408 -1.41 21.55 30.91
CA ALA A 408 -2.27 20.46 30.46
C ALA A 408 -2.73 19.63 31.66
N ARG A 409 -4.00 19.21 31.70
CA ARG A 409 -4.60 18.53 32.86
C ARG A 409 -5.02 17.09 32.57
N GLU A 410 -4.72 16.21 33.52
CA GLU A 410 -5.15 14.82 33.57
C GLU A 410 -6.69 14.71 33.45
N ASN A 411 -7.16 13.73 32.69
CA ASN A 411 -8.55 13.45 32.31
C ASN A 411 -9.25 14.52 31.43
N SER A 412 -8.50 15.47 30.88
CA SER A 412 -9.04 16.47 29.94
C SER A 412 -8.15 16.65 28.72
N ASP A 413 -6.86 16.89 28.94
CA ASP A 413 -5.86 17.02 27.89
C ASP A 413 -5.13 15.70 27.63
N PHE A 414 -4.98 14.88 28.68
CA PHE A 414 -4.37 13.57 28.61
C PHE A 414 -4.83 12.65 29.75
N VAL A 415 -4.57 11.35 29.65
CA VAL A 415 -4.71 10.37 30.74
C VAL A 415 -3.33 9.76 31.03
N LYS A 416 -2.95 9.63 32.30
CA LYS A 416 -1.70 8.99 32.72
C LYS A 416 -1.98 7.58 33.24
N ILE A 417 -1.26 6.60 32.72
CA ILE A 417 -1.32 5.19 33.16
C ILE A 417 0.10 4.69 33.26
N ASP A 418 0.59 4.46 34.47
CA ASP A 418 1.99 4.10 34.74
C ASP A 418 2.98 5.06 34.05
N ASP A 419 3.79 4.58 33.12
CA ASP A 419 4.74 5.34 32.31
C ASP A 419 4.16 5.83 30.97
N PHE A 420 2.88 5.59 30.71
CA PHE A 420 2.17 6.02 29.51
C PHE A 420 1.35 7.29 29.72
N VAL A 421 1.23 8.07 28.65
CA VAL A 421 0.35 9.22 28.53
C VAL A 421 -0.47 9.05 27.26
N ILE A 422 -1.79 9.02 27.40
CA ILE A 422 -2.74 9.01 26.28
C ILE A 422 -3.18 10.44 26.06
N LEU A 423 -2.75 11.05 24.96
CA LEU A 423 -3.15 12.41 24.61
C LEU A 423 -4.59 12.40 24.10
N LEU A 424 -5.39 13.31 24.66
CA LEU A 424 -6.79 13.56 24.28
C LEU A 424 -6.96 14.91 23.58
N ASN A 425 -6.02 15.83 23.79
CA ASN A 425 -6.02 17.16 23.19
C ASN A 425 -4.72 17.41 22.41
N LYS A 426 -4.84 17.69 21.12
CA LYS A 426 -3.73 18.03 20.22
C LYS A 426 -2.91 19.22 20.73
N ALA A 427 -3.56 20.26 21.26
CA ALA A 427 -2.87 21.48 21.73
C ALA A 427 -2.06 21.27 23.01
N ALA A 428 -2.25 20.15 23.72
CA ALA A 428 -1.50 19.83 24.93
C ALA A 428 -0.05 19.42 24.66
N ALA A 429 0.30 19.13 23.41
CA ALA A 429 1.63 18.70 23.01
C ALA A 429 2.20 19.56 21.88
N THR A 430 3.51 19.69 21.84
CA THR A 430 4.24 20.35 20.74
C THR A 430 5.46 19.53 20.39
N ILE A 431 5.63 19.21 19.12
CA ILE A 431 6.75 18.41 18.62
C ILE A 431 8.06 19.16 18.88
N ILE A 432 9.03 18.42 19.41
CA ILE A 432 10.41 18.87 19.56
C ILE A 432 11.07 18.73 18.19
N PRO A 433 11.46 19.82 17.54
CA PRO A 433 12.24 19.76 16.31
C PRO A 433 13.63 19.20 16.62
N GLU A 434 13.95 18.06 16.00
CA GLU A 434 15.21 17.37 16.22
C GLU A 434 15.93 17.16 14.88
N SER A 435 17.26 17.29 14.92
CA SER A 435 18.13 16.99 13.79
C SER A 435 19.51 16.58 14.27
N ILE A 436 20.19 15.75 13.48
CA ILE A 436 21.60 15.43 13.71
C ILE A 436 22.42 16.52 13.01
N ASN A 437 23.18 17.28 13.80
CA ASN A 437 24.09 18.30 13.32
C ASN A 437 25.51 17.74 13.27
N MET A 438 25.83 17.00 12.21
CA MET A 438 27.14 16.41 11.95
C MET A 438 27.49 16.52 10.46
N SER A 439 28.76 16.56 10.11
CA SER A 439 29.20 16.32 8.73
C SER A 439 29.24 14.83 8.40
N ALA A 440 29.32 14.48 7.12
CA ALA A 440 29.51 13.09 6.70
C ALA A 440 30.80 12.49 7.29
N ALA A 441 31.90 13.25 7.29
CA ALA A 441 33.17 12.79 7.88
C ALA A 441 33.06 12.57 9.39
N GLU A 442 32.35 13.44 10.11
CA GLU A 442 32.10 13.26 11.55
C GLU A 442 31.25 12.02 11.82
N TYR A 443 30.26 11.74 10.97
CA TYR A 443 29.42 10.54 11.07
C TYR A 443 30.23 9.26 10.84
N PHE A 444 31.07 9.19 9.80
CA PHE A 444 31.94 8.03 9.59
C PHE A 444 33.00 7.89 10.68
N ARG A 445 33.50 8.98 11.24
CA ARG A 445 34.40 8.95 12.42
C ARG A 445 33.67 8.41 13.64
N PHE A 446 32.42 8.81 13.86
CA PHE A 446 31.57 8.29 14.93
C PHE A 446 31.40 6.77 14.80
N LEU A 447 31.05 6.29 13.59
CA LEU A 447 30.96 4.85 13.32
C LEU A 447 32.31 4.16 13.52
N ALA A 448 33.41 4.71 13.01
CA ALA A 448 34.75 4.12 13.10
C ALA A 448 35.20 3.88 14.56
N ASN A 449 34.70 4.68 15.50
CA ASN A 449 34.94 4.52 16.93
C ASN A 449 34.06 3.45 17.59
N GLY A 450 33.35 2.63 16.81
CA GLY A 450 32.45 1.59 17.30
C GLY A 450 31.14 2.13 17.90
N LYS A 451 30.84 3.42 17.68
CA LYS A 451 29.60 4.03 18.18
C LYS A 451 28.47 3.83 17.17
N THR A 452 27.27 3.61 17.68
CA THR A 452 26.03 3.54 16.90
C THR A 452 25.02 4.53 17.46
N PHE A 453 24.08 4.95 16.61
CA PHE A 453 22.92 5.69 17.10
C PHE A 453 22.01 4.72 17.84
N PRO A 454 21.41 5.13 18.97
CA PRO A 454 20.41 4.30 19.64
C PRO A 454 19.21 4.09 18.71
N ASP A 455 18.53 2.94 18.82
CA ASP A 455 17.41 2.62 17.94
C ASP A 455 16.34 3.72 17.91
N SER A 456 16.07 4.36 19.06
CA SER A 456 15.13 5.49 19.18
C SER A 456 15.46 6.72 18.30
N GLU A 457 16.67 6.81 17.75
CA GLU A 457 17.12 7.91 16.87
C GLU A 457 17.10 7.52 15.39
N LYS A 458 16.58 6.35 15.04
CA LYS A 458 16.51 5.89 13.64
C LYS A 458 15.84 6.90 12.71
N ALA A 459 14.76 7.57 13.12
CA ALA A 459 14.15 8.63 12.30
C ALA A 459 15.10 9.81 12.03
N LEU A 460 15.83 10.25 13.05
CA LEU A 460 16.78 11.36 12.92
C LEU A 460 17.94 10.95 12.02
N LEU A 461 18.40 9.72 12.17
CA LEU A 461 19.43 9.13 11.33
C LEU A 461 18.96 9.00 9.88
N GLU A 462 17.74 8.55 9.60
CA GLU A 462 17.19 8.51 8.23
C GLU A 462 17.07 9.92 7.62
N LYS A 463 16.62 10.90 8.40
CA LYS A 463 16.56 12.31 7.97
C LYS A 463 17.96 12.85 7.64
N PHE A 464 18.92 12.61 8.53
CA PHE A 464 20.33 12.94 8.30
C PHE A 464 20.84 12.27 7.04
N LYS A 465 20.63 10.95 6.91
CA LYS A 465 21.05 10.16 5.75
C LYS A 465 20.57 10.73 4.44
N ARG A 466 19.29 11.10 4.37
CA ARG A 466 18.71 11.74 3.19
C ARG A 466 19.30 13.12 2.90
N ARG A 467 19.75 13.87 3.90
CA ARG A 467 20.41 15.17 3.71
C ARG A 467 21.77 15.00 3.05
N TRP A 468 22.64 14.15 3.59
CA TRP A 468 24.01 14.01 3.06
C TRP A 468 24.10 13.14 1.79
N SER A 469 23.22 12.14 1.64
CA SER A 469 23.05 11.37 0.39
C SER A 469 22.86 12.22 -0.85
N LYS A 470 22.44 13.47 -0.67
CA LYS A 470 22.19 14.37 -1.78
C LYS A 470 23.39 15.01 -2.43
N GLY A 471 24.41 15.23 -1.62
CA GLY A 471 25.59 15.96 -2.02
C GLY A 471 26.81 15.08 -2.01
N SER A 472 26.76 13.82 -2.48
CA SER A 472 27.96 12.98 -2.45
C SER A 472 29.15 13.61 -3.20
N GLU A 473 28.89 14.42 -4.24
CA GLU A 473 29.93 15.23 -4.90
C GLU A 473 30.16 16.61 -4.24
N ASN A 474 29.30 17.03 -3.30
CA ASN A 474 29.50 18.20 -2.44
C ASN A 474 30.23 17.89 -1.14
N ILE A 475 30.42 16.60 -0.80
CA ILE A 475 31.32 16.23 0.28
C ILE A 475 32.68 16.83 -0.10
N PRO A 476 33.25 17.73 0.73
CA PRO A 476 34.55 18.31 0.45
C PRO A 476 35.55 17.20 0.09
N PRO A 477 36.40 17.36 -0.94
CA PRO A 477 37.32 16.29 -1.36
C PRO A 477 38.10 15.68 -0.19
N ARG A 478 38.57 16.52 0.74
CA ARG A 478 39.23 16.09 1.98
C ARG A 478 38.38 15.14 2.84
N ASP A 479 37.10 15.42 3.00
CA ASP A 479 36.17 14.60 3.79
C ASP A 479 35.84 13.30 3.07
N ARG A 480 35.70 13.35 1.74
CA ARG A 480 35.53 12.16 0.90
C ARG A 480 36.73 11.23 1.01
N ASP A 481 37.94 11.77 0.85
CA ASP A 481 39.18 10.99 0.96
C ASP A 481 39.31 10.38 2.36
N PHE A 482 38.98 11.15 3.40
CA PHE A 482 38.93 10.64 4.78
C PHE A 482 37.95 9.47 4.95
N ILE A 483 36.73 9.56 4.40
CA ILE A 483 35.73 8.48 4.48
C ILE A 483 36.22 7.23 3.73
N VAL A 484 36.78 7.41 2.53
CA VAL A 484 37.33 6.31 1.72
C VAL A 484 38.51 5.64 2.45
N ASP A 485 39.39 6.42 3.07
CA ASP A 485 40.51 5.91 3.87
C ASP A 485 40.03 5.14 5.10
N LEU A 486 38.96 5.59 5.77
CA LEU A 486 38.35 4.84 6.87
C LEU A 486 37.80 3.49 6.38
N ALA A 487 37.06 3.47 5.27
CA ALA A 487 36.57 2.22 4.70
C ALA A 487 37.72 1.28 4.32
N LYS A 488 38.76 1.79 3.66
CA LYS A 488 39.98 1.03 3.31
C LYS A 488 40.64 0.42 4.54
N LYS A 489 40.77 1.18 5.64
CA LYS A 489 41.32 0.67 6.91
C LYS A 489 40.46 -0.47 7.47
N GLN A 490 39.14 -0.35 7.45
CA GLN A 490 38.24 -1.40 7.94
C GLN A 490 38.31 -2.67 7.07
N ILE A 491 38.42 -2.53 5.75
CA ILE A 491 38.66 -3.65 4.83
C ILE A 491 40.01 -4.32 5.13
N GLY A 492 41.06 -3.54 5.37
CA GLY A 492 42.37 -4.07 5.77
C GLY A 492 42.33 -4.80 7.12
N PHE A 493 41.50 -4.37 8.07
CA PHE A 493 41.27 -5.12 9.31
C PHE A 493 40.51 -6.42 9.05
N LEU A 494 39.48 -6.40 8.20
CA LEU A 494 38.76 -7.61 7.81
C LEU A 494 39.71 -8.66 7.23
N GLN A 495 40.66 -8.24 6.38
CA GLN A 495 41.69 -9.12 5.79
C GLN A 495 42.66 -9.69 6.83
N LYS A 496 43.15 -8.87 7.75
CA LYS A 496 44.25 -9.24 8.67
C LYS A 496 43.77 -10.03 9.89
N ILE A 497 42.64 -9.65 10.46
CA ILE A 497 42.17 -10.15 11.76
C ILE A 497 40.78 -10.79 11.69
N GLY A 498 40.16 -10.85 10.51
CA GLY A 498 38.83 -11.44 10.34
C GLY A 498 37.71 -10.67 11.04
N SER A 499 37.95 -9.40 11.40
CA SER A 499 37.00 -8.54 12.10
C SER A 499 37.08 -7.12 11.52
N CYS A 500 35.93 -6.46 11.42
CA CYS A 500 35.83 -5.07 11.00
C CYS A 500 34.59 -4.41 11.61
N ASN A 501 34.50 -3.10 11.46
CA ASN A 501 33.25 -2.40 11.74
C ASN A 501 32.27 -2.57 10.57
N GLU A 502 31.44 -3.61 10.64
CA GLU A 502 30.46 -3.93 9.60
C GLU A 502 29.47 -2.79 9.36
N THR A 503 29.02 -2.10 10.41
CA THR A 503 28.11 -0.96 10.31
C THR A 503 28.71 0.15 9.46
N LEU A 504 29.99 0.49 9.68
CA LEU A 504 30.70 1.49 8.88
C LEU A 504 30.77 1.08 7.41
N LEU A 505 31.15 -0.17 7.11
CA LEU A 505 31.28 -0.62 5.74
C LEU A 505 29.92 -0.68 5.03
N ARG A 506 28.89 -1.23 5.68
CA ARG A 506 27.52 -1.24 5.15
C ARG A 506 27.05 0.18 4.82
N GLU A 507 27.32 1.13 5.70
CA GLU A 507 26.97 2.53 5.50
C GLU A 507 27.80 3.21 4.39
N PHE A 508 29.07 2.88 4.28
CA PHE A 508 29.92 3.38 3.20
C PHE A 508 29.40 2.93 1.84
N PHE A 509 29.11 1.64 1.70
CA PHE A 509 28.67 1.05 0.45
C PHE A 509 27.21 1.36 0.09
N SER A 510 26.37 1.73 1.06
CA SER A 510 25.01 2.26 0.82
C SER A 510 24.99 3.66 0.22
N HIS A 511 26.14 4.34 0.21
CA HIS A 511 26.22 5.73 -0.22
C HIS A 511 27.00 5.92 -1.54
N PRO A 512 26.61 6.88 -2.41
CA PRO A 512 27.30 7.10 -3.70
C PRO A 512 28.78 7.50 -3.59
N VAL A 513 29.24 7.95 -2.42
CA VAL A 513 30.67 8.23 -2.15
C VAL A 513 31.56 7.02 -2.46
N SER A 514 31.01 5.81 -2.31
CA SER A 514 31.70 4.54 -2.57
C SER A 514 31.84 4.18 -4.05
N LEU A 515 31.19 4.89 -4.98
CA LEU A 515 31.25 4.58 -6.42
C LEU A 515 32.68 4.58 -7.00
N GLY A 516 33.56 5.41 -6.46
CA GLY A 516 34.98 5.45 -6.84
C GLY A 516 35.81 4.28 -6.27
N SER A 517 35.20 3.42 -5.46
CA SER A 517 35.86 2.36 -4.69
C SER A 517 35.49 0.97 -5.20
N ALA A 518 35.30 0.80 -6.50
CA ALA A 518 35.02 -0.51 -7.11
C ALA A 518 36.10 -1.57 -6.77
N ALA A 519 37.35 -1.15 -6.61
CA ALA A 519 38.44 -2.04 -6.15
C ALA A 519 38.19 -2.61 -4.74
N PHE A 520 37.51 -1.86 -3.86
CA PHE A 520 37.15 -2.35 -2.53
C PHE A 520 36.08 -3.44 -2.60
N VAL A 521 35.15 -3.34 -3.55
CA VAL A 521 34.19 -4.42 -3.85
C VAL A 521 34.95 -5.64 -4.36
N ASP A 522 35.89 -5.47 -5.30
CA ASP A 522 36.75 -6.57 -5.77
C ASP A 522 37.51 -7.24 -4.61
N GLU A 523 38.08 -6.44 -3.70
CA GLU A 523 38.79 -6.95 -2.51
C GLU A 523 37.86 -7.74 -1.58
N ILE A 524 36.68 -7.18 -1.24
CA ILE A 524 35.70 -7.82 -0.36
C ILE A 524 35.21 -9.13 -0.97
N LEU A 525 34.87 -9.13 -2.26
CA LEU A 525 34.46 -10.33 -2.98
C LEU A 525 35.54 -11.41 -2.95
N ASN A 526 36.82 -11.09 -2.83
CA ASN A 526 37.85 -12.14 -2.70
C ASN A 526 38.07 -12.65 -1.27
N MET A 527 37.32 -12.16 -0.27
CA MET A 527 37.49 -12.56 1.15
C MET A 527 36.63 -13.78 1.53
N PRO A 528 37.08 -14.64 2.46
CA PRO A 528 36.27 -15.76 2.96
C PRO A 528 35.01 -15.32 3.76
N LEU A 529 35.06 -14.16 4.43
CA LEU A 529 34.03 -13.65 5.36
C LEU A 529 32.97 -12.75 4.69
N LEU A 530 32.57 -13.13 3.48
CA LEU A 530 31.69 -12.38 2.58
C LEU A 530 30.23 -12.17 3.02
N GLY A 531 29.75 -12.96 3.99
CA GLY A 531 28.32 -13.07 4.30
C GLY A 531 27.58 -11.74 4.50
N PRO A 532 28.08 -10.82 5.33
CA PRO A 532 27.42 -9.54 5.60
C PRO A 532 27.43 -8.54 4.45
N PHE A 533 28.25 -8.75 3.41
CA PHE A 533 28.56 -7.72 2.42
C PHE A 533 27.95 -7.96 1.04
N HIS A 534 27.32 -9.11 0.78
CA HIS A 534 26.68 -9.34 -0.52
C HIS A 534 25.48 -8.45 -0.79
N GLU A 535 24.78 -8.01 0.27
CA GLU A 535 23.71 -7.02 0.16
C GLU A 535 24.18 -5.73 -0.55
N ILE A 536 25.49 -5.44 -0.55
CA ILE A 536 26.07 -4.31 -1.28
C ILE A 536 25.77 -4.39 -2.77
N LEU A 537 25.86 -5.59 -3.35
CA LEU A 537 25.57 -5.80 -4.77
C LEU A 537 24.10 -5.61 -5.10
N GLY A 538 23.22 -5.58 -4.09
CA GLY A 538 21.81 -5.29 -4.22
C GLY A 538 21.46 -3.80 -4.18
N ILE A 539 22.43 -2.92 -3.89
CA ILE A 539 22.21 -1.48 -3.80
C ILE A 539 22.23 -0.88 -5.22
N ARG A 540 21.28 0.03 -5.50
CA ARG A 540 21.01 0.56 -6.85
C ARG A 540 22.26 1.00 -7.61
N HIS A 541 23.08 1.89 -7.04
CA HIS A 541 24.24 2.42 -7.76
C HIS A 541 25.31 1.36 -8.06
N TRP A 542 25.37 0.30 -7.24
CA TRP A 542 26.20 -0.87 -7.54
C TRP A 542 25.58 -1.76 -8.62
N THR A 543 24.25 -1.96 -8.64
CA THR A 543 23.58 -2.69 -9.73
C THR A 543 23.71 -2.03 -11.10
N GLU A 544 23.92 -0.71 -11.13
CA GLU A 544 24.12 0.08 -12.36
C GLU A 544 25.61 0.10 -12.80
N HIS A 545 26.54 -0.30 -11.93
CA HIS A 545 27.98 -0.26 -12.19
C HIS A 545 28.41 -1.24 -13.31
N PRO A 546 29.36 -0.87 -14.20
CA PRO A 546 29.78 -1.74 -15.31
C PRO A 546 30.33 -3.11 -14.88
N LYS A 547 31.02 -3.18 -13.74
CA LYS A 547 31.54 -4.44 -13.17
C LYS A 547 30.48 -5.30 -12.48
N TRP A 548 29.24 -4.82 -12.32
CA TRP A 548 28.23 -5.56 -11.57
C TRP A 548 27.98 -6.95 -12.13
N VAL A 549 27.91 -7.09 -13.46
CA VAL A 549 27.74 -8.40 -14.11
C VAL A 549 28.92 -9.31 -13.82
N SER A 550 30.16 -8.81 -13.85
CA SER A 550 31.33 -9.62 -13.49
C SER A 550 31.33 -10.02 -12.01
N TRP A 551 30.93 -9.14 -11.10
CA TRP A 551 30.81 -9.44 -9.67
C TRP A 551 29.75 -10.49 -9.40
N MET A 552 28.59 -10.34 -10.01
CA MET A 552 27.51 -11.31 -9.88
C MET A 552 27.89 -12.65 -10.50
N ASN A 553 28.47 -12.70 -11.70
CA ASN A 553 28.94 -13.96 -12.30
C ASN A 553 30.00 -14.65 -11.42
N TRP A 554 30.93 -13.87 -10.85
CA TRP A 554 31.90 -14.39 -9.90
C TRP A 554 31.19 -14.97 -8.66
N LEU A 555 30.18 -14.26 -8.13
CA LEU A 555 29.42 -14.68 -6.96
C LEU A 555 28.58 -15.93 -7.24
N VAL A 556 27.97 -16.03 -8.42
CA VAL A 556 27.26 -17.22 -8.91
C VAL A 556 28.17 -18.44 -8.85
N ILE A 557 29.41 -18.30 -9.32
CA ILE A 557 30.37 -19.41 -9.36
C ILE A 557 30.85 -19.78 -7.95
N LYS A 558 31.04 -18.79 -7.07
CA LYS A 558 31.71 -18.95 -5.77
C LYS A 558 30.75 -19.27 -4.62
N ASP A 559 29.64 -18.55 -4.55
CA ASP A 559 28.61 -18.67 -3.51
C ASP A 559 27.21 -18.44 -4.10
N PRO A 560 26.68 -19.46 -4.80
CA PRO A 560 25.40 -19.34 -5.48
C PRO A 560 24.22 -19.06 -4.52
N ARG A 561 24.27 -19.59 -3.28
CA ARG A 561 23.26 -19.34 -2.24
C ARG A 561 23.16 -17.85 -1.92
N ARG A 562 24.30 -17.20 -1.75
CA ARG A 562 24.31 -15.78 -1.41
C ARG A 562 24.02 -14.89 -2.61
N THR A 563 24.30 -15.35 -3.84
CA THR A 563 23.79 -14.67 -5.04
C THR A 563 22.28 -14.52 -4.99
N ILE A 564 21.58 -15.57 -4.56
CA ILE A 564 20.12 -15.57 -4.44
C ILE A 564 19.63 -14.61 -3.37
N LEU A 565 20.33 -14.50 -2.24
CA LEU A 565 20.01 -13.49 -1.23
C LEU A 565 20.06 -12.06 -1.81
N VAL A 566 21.00 -11.79 -2.72
CA VAL A 566 21.04 -10.50 -3.45
C VAL A 566 19.78 -10.32 -4.30
N PHE A 567 19.34 -11.35 -5.03
CA PHE A 567 18.10 -11.29 -5.81
C PHE A 567 16.83 -11.23 -4.93
N GLU A 568 16.80 -11.88 -3.76
CA GLU A 568 15.66 -11.82 -2.84
C GLU A 568 15.48 -10.43 -2.23
N THR A 569 16.59 -9.82 -1.78
CA THR A 569 16.56 -8.60 -0.99
C THR A 569 16.70 -7.32 -1.83
N SER A 570 17.20 -7.42 -3.06
CA SER A 570 17.41 -6.26 -3.91
C SER A 570 16.21 -5.99 -4.82
N PRO A 571 15.49 -4.86 -4.63
CA PRO A 571 14.51 -4.42 -5.61
C PRO A 571 15.16 -4.01 -6.95
N TYR A 572 16.49 -4.05 -7.09
CA TYR A 572 17.21 -3.66 -8.31
C TYR A 572 17.76 -4.85 -9.10
N ALA A 573 17.49 -6.07 -8.63
CA ALA A 573 17.86 -7.31 -9.31
C ALA A 573 17.15 -7.54 -10.66
N VAL A 574 16.17 -6.69 -11.00
CA VAL A 574 15.43 -6.65 -12.29
C VAL A 574 16.04 -5.65 -13.26
N ASN A 575 17.30 -5.28 -13.02
CA ASN A 575 18.11 -4.72 -14.08
C ASN A 575 18.04 -5.68 -15.29
N PRO A 576 17.92 -5.21 -16.54
CA PRO A 576 18.00 -6.08 -17.73
C PRO A 576 19.23 -7.01 -17.73
N ARG A 577 20.29 -6.63 -17.02
CA ARG A 577 21.50 -7.43 -16.80
C ARG A 577 21.35 -8.55 -15.77
N GLY A 578 20.38 -8.46 -14.85
CA GLY A 578 20.12 -9.40 -13.78
C GLY A 578 19.37 -10.66 -14.23
N ILE A 579 18.47 -10.54 -15.22
CA ILE A 579 17.71 -11.69 -15.74
C ILE A 579 18.65 -12.79 -16.30
N PRO A 580 19.65 -12.49 -17.15
CA PRO A 580 20.59 -13.52 -17.63
C PRO A 580 21.38 -14.20 -16.50
N ILE A 581 21.68 -13.49 -15.41
CA ILE A 581 22.37 -14.05 -14.23
C ILE A 581 21.43 -15.00 -13.49
N LEU A 582 20.16 -14.63 -13.32
CA LEU A 582 19.16 -15.50 -12.72
C LEU A 582 18.89 -16.74 -13.57
N GLU A 583 18.85 -16.61 -14.90
CA GLU A 583 18.82 -17.74 -15.83
C GLU A 583 20.06 -18.64 -15.66
N SER A 584 21.25 -18.05 -15.55
CA SER A 584 22.48 -18.81 -15.30
C SER A 584 22.43 -19.56 -13.97
N LEU A 585 21.91 -18.94 -12.90
CA LEU A 585 21.70 -19.59 -11.60
C LEU A 585 20.74 -20.77 -11.71
N ILE A 586 19.59 -20.57 -12.37
CA ILE A 586 18.59 -21.63 -12.59
C ILE A 586 19.21 -22.82 -13.33
N ASN A 587 20.02 -22.56 -14.35
CA ASN A 587 20.66 -23.58 -15.17
C ASN A 587 21.95 -24.17 -14.57
N SER A 588 22.51 -23.54 -13.53
CA SER A 588 23.73 -24.01 -12.89
C SER A 588 23.49 -25.31 -12.10
N THR A 589 24.53 -26.13 -11.94
CA THR A 589 24.45 -27.36 -11.13
C THR A 589 24.34 -27.06 -9.63
N ASN A 590 24.82 -25.89 -9.19
CA ASN A 590 24.79 -25.37 -7.81
C ASN A 590 24.64 -23.83 -7.90
N PRO A 591 23.55 -23.19 -7.39
CA PRO A 591 22.78 -23.47 -6.17
C PRO A 591 21.72 -24.56 -6.32
N ALA A 592 21.06 -24.86 -5.21
CA ALA A 592 19.80 -25.59 -5.25
C ALA A 592 18.78 -24.75 -6.06
N PRO A 593 18.15 -25.28 -7.11
CA PRO A 593 17.04 -24.59 -7.81
C PRO A 593 15.92 -24.08 -6.86
N TYR A 594 15.80 -24.67 -5.67
CA TYR A 594 14.96 -24.18 -4.58
C TYR A 594 15.28 -22.74 -4.16
N GLU A 595 16.56 -22.40 -4.02
CA GLU A 595 16.98 -21.07 -3.60
C GLU A 595 16.62 -20.06 -4.72
N ALA A 596 16.82 -20.42 -6.01
CA ALA A 596 16.43 -19.55 -7.11
C ALA A 596 14.90 -19.31 -7.13
N MET A 597 14.12 -20.28 -6.66
CA MET A 597 12.68 -20.13 -6.48
C MET A 597 12.35 -19.06 -5.44
N ALA A 598 13.10 -18.99 -4.33
CA ALA A 598 12.88 -17.97 -3.30
C ALA A 598 13.04 -16.54 -3.84
N ALA A 599 14.04 -16.31 -4.70
CA ALA A 599 14.19 -15.02 -5.41
C ALA A 599 12.97 -14.70 -6.31
N LEU A 600 12.49 -15.68 -7.08
CA LEU A 600 11.31 -15.54 -7.94
C LEU A 600 10.03 -15.23 -7.13
N ILE A 601 9.90 -15.80 -5.92
CA ILE A 601 8.75 -15.60 -5.04
C ILE A 601 8.81 -14.28 -4.29
N ARG A 602 9.97 -13.88 -3.78
CA ARG A 602 10.07 -12.80 -2.80
C ARG A 602 10.36 -11.44 -3.44
N ASN A 603 10.84 -11.42 -4.69
CA ASN A 603 11.10 -10.17 -5.39
C ASN A 603 9.93 -9.77 -6.29
N GLU A 604 9.11 -8.84 -5.80
CA GLU A 604 7.95 -8.30 -6.54
C GLU A 604 8.33 -7.73 -7.91
N LYS A 605 9.51 -7.11 -8.05
CA LYS A 605 9.90 -6.57 -9.35
C LYS A 605 10.18 -7.69 -10.34
N ILE A 606 10.80 -8.80 -9.91
CA ILE A 606 11.06 -9.94 -10.82
C ILE A 606 9.72 -10.46 -11.30
N GLN A 607 8.72 -10.55 -10.44
CA GLN A 607 7.38 -10.99 -10.78
C GLN A 607 6.65 -10.10 -11.80
N THR A 608 7.05 -8.83 -11.94
CA THR A 608 6.51 -7.92 -12.96
C THR A 608 7.23 -8.00 -14.31
N ASP A 609 8.37 -8.69 -14.38
CA ASP A 609 9.15 -8.81 -15.61
C ASP A 609 8.49 -9.79 -16.61
N PRO A 610 8.44 -9.49 -17.92
CA PRO A 610 7.87 -10.39 -18.92
C PRO A 610 8.50 -11.79 -18.98
N SER A 611 9.76 -11.95 -18.55
CA SER A 611 10.47 -13.23 -18.50
C SER A 611 10.10 -14.09 -17.28
N PHE A 612 9.49 -13.51 -16.24
CA PHE A 612 9.15 -14.21 -14.99
C PHE A 612 8.49 -15.57 -15.19
N PRO A 613 7.47 -15.71 -16.08
CA PRO A 613 6.80 -16.99 -16.25
C PRO A 613 7.71 -18.07 -16.84
N GLN A 614 8.62 -17.69 -17.73
CA GLN A 614 9.61 -18.58 -18.31
C GLN A 614 10.63 -19.03 -17.28
N LEU A 615 11.12 -18.11 -16.43
CA LEU A 615 12.08 -18.40 -15.37
C LEU A 615 11.51 -19.40 -14.34
N VAL A 616 10.26 -19.20 -13.92
CA VAL A 616 9.56 -20.14 -13.01
C VAL A 616 9.49 -21.53 -13.63
N TYR A 617 9.07 -21.62 -14.90
CA TYR A 617 8.97 -22.89 -15.61
C TYR A 617 10.33 -23.59 -15.72
N GLN A 618 11.36 -22.88 -16.18
CA GLN A 618 12.72 -23.41 -16.30
C GLN A 618 13.27 -23.89 -14.96
N ASN A 619 13.03 -23.14 -13.88
CA ASN A 619 13.47 -23.54 -12.56
C ASN A 619 12.83 -24.86 -12.09
N ILE A 620 11.53 -25.03 -12.35
CA ILE A 620 10.80 -26.27 -12.07
C ILE A 620 11.33 -27.45 -12.91
N LEU A 621 11.61 -27.22 -14.19
CA LEU A 621 12.24 -28.25 -15.04
C LEU A 621 13.61 -28.69 -14.50
N GLN A 622 14.43 -27.74 -14.07
CA GLN A 622 15.75 -28.01 -13.50
C GLN A 622 15.67 -28.74 -12.15
N MET A 623 14.67 -28.42 -11.32
CA MET A 623 14.38 -29.17 -10.10
C MET A 623 14.09 -30.65 -10.41
N ALA A 624 13.25 -30.90 -11.40
CA ALA A 624 12.87 -32.25 -11.83
C ALA A 624 14.05 -33.03 -12.40
N ALA A 625 14.81 -32.40 -13.30
CA ALA A 625 15.97 -33.02 -13.93
C ALA A 625 17.03 -33.48 -12.91
N LYS A 626 17.16 -32.77 -11.78
CA LYS A 626 18.09 -33.14 -10.69
C LYS A 626 17.54 -34.24 -9.76
N GLY A 627 16.40 -34.85 -10.08
CA GLY A 627 15.73 -35.84 -9.23
C GLY A 627 15.33 -35.28 -7.86
N ARG A 628 15.30 -33.95 -7.72
CA ARG A 628 14.94 -33.33 -6.47
C ARG A 628 13.43 -33.35 -6.36
N LYS A 629 12.97 -34.06 -5.35
CA LYS A 629 11.57 -34.08 -4.93
C LYS A 629 11.10 -32.65 -4.68
N PHE A 630 10.15 -32.18 -5.49
CA PHE A 630 9.54 -30.86 -5.29
C PHE A 630 8.60 -30.94 -4.10
N ASN A 631 9.15 -30.85 -2.89
CA ASN A 631 8.32 -30.92 -1.70
C ASN A 631 7.50 -29.64 -1.54
N PHE A 632 6.25 -29.65 -2.03
CA PHE A 632 5.34 -28.52 -1.92
C PHE A 632 5.23 -28.01 -0.49
N SER A 633 5.11 -28.90 0.50
CA SER A 633 4.95 -28.50 1.92
C SER A 633 6.20 -27.88 2.55
N LEU A 634 7.40 -28.20 2.04
CA LEU A 634 8.67 -27.63 2.52
C LEU A 634 9.16 -26.46 1.67
N ASN A 635 8.73 -26.38 0.40
CA ASN A 635 9.33 -25.49 -0.58
C ASN A 635 8.43 -24.34 -1.03
N LEU A 636 7.12 -24.46 -0.90
CA LEU A 636 6.18 -23.36 -1.14
C LEU A 636 5.04 -23.45 -0.13
N ASN A 637 5.00 -22.54 0.84
CA ASN A 637 3.77 -22.42 1.60
C ASN A 637 2.62 -21.98 0.68
N HIS A 638 1.38 -22.14 1.15
CA HIS A 638 0.19 -21.79 0.37
C HIS A 638 0.22 -20.35 -0.18
N GLN A 639 0.81 -19.41 0.56
CA GLN A 639 0.94 -18.02 0.15
C GLN A 639 1.96 -17.86 -0.98
N GLU A 640 3.11 -18.54 -0.91
CA GLU A 640 4.16 -18.48 -1.94
C GLU A 640 3.67 -19.08 -3.27
N PHE A 641 2.90 -20.17 -3.20
CA PHE A 641 2.24 -20.73 -4.38
C PHE A 641 1.28 -19.73 -5.02
N LYS A 642 0.43 -19.08 -4.20
CA LYS A 642 -0.47 -18.03 -4.68
C LYS A 642 0.30 -16.88 -5.31
N THR A 643 1.38 -16.41 -4.68
CA THR A 643 2.23 -15.34 -5.19
C THR A 643 2.78 -15.65 -6.58
N VAL A 644 3.21 -16.89 -6.85
CA VAL A 644 3.77 -17.27 -8.16
C VAL A 644 2.67 -17.54 -9.20
N PHE A 645 1.72 -18.41 -8.88
CA PHE A 645 0.77 -18.94 -9.87
C PHE A 645 -0.49 -18.10 -10.04
N LEU A 646 -0.78 -17.19 -9.11
CA LEU A 646 -1.83 -16.17 -9.27
C LEU A 646 -1.27 -14.82 -9.69
N ASN A 647 0.04 -14.73 -9.94
CA ASN A 647 0.62 -13.52 -10.48
C ASN A 647 -0.01 -13.21 -11.86
N PRO A 648 -0.47 -11.97 -12.12
CA PRO A 648 -1.10 -11.61 -13.39
C PRO A 648 -0.20 -11.79 -14.63
N VAL A 649 1.11 -11.58 -14.51
CA VAL A 649 2.08 -11.80 -15.59
C VAL A 649 2.21 -13.29 -15.90
N MET A 650 2.26 -14.12 -14.85
CA MET A 650 2.25 -15.57 -14.97
C MET A 650 0.97 -16.06 -15.66
N GLN A 651 -0.22 -15.72 -15.15
CA GLN A 651 -1.50 -16.22 -15.68
C GLN A 651 -1.75 -15.88 -17.16
N LYS A 652 -1.22 -14.74 -17.64
CA LYS A 652 -1.35 -14.32 -19.04
C LYS A 652 -0.34 -15.01 -19.98
N SER A 653 0.62 -15.74 -19.42
CA SER A 653 1.72 -16.34 -20.16
C SER A 653 1.43 -17.78 -20.58
N PRO A 654 1.92 -18.22 -21.75
CA PRO A 654 1.85 -19.63 -22.14
C PRO A 654 2.59 -20.56 -21.17
N TYR A 655 3.50 -20.04 -20.35
CA TYR A 655 4.25 -20.83 -19.37
C TYR A 655 3.42 -21.24 -18.14
N TRP A 656 2.33 -20.54 -17.82
CA TRP A 656 1.50 -20.91 -16.67
C TRP A 656 0.88 -22.30 -16.82
N TYR A 657 0.23 -22.54 -17.96
CA TYR A 657 -0.31 -23.86 -18.30
C TYR A 657 0.80 -24.91 -18.37
N LYS A 658 1.92 -24.61 -19.05
CA LYS A 658 3.05 -25.56 -19.18
C LYS A 658 3.61 -25.96 -17.82
N THR A 659 3.72 -25.01 -16.90
CA THR A 659 4.27 -25.24 -15.56
C THR A 659 3.34 -26.12 -14.74
N LEU A 660 2.05 -25.79 -14.70
CA LEU A 660 1.07 -26.58 -13.96
C LEU A 660 0.90 -27.98 -14.55
N ALA A 661 0.82 -28.11 -15.87
CA ALA A 661 0.76 -29.42 -16.53
C ALA A 661 2.00 -30.26 -16.20
N PHE A 662 3.20 -29.67 -16.25
CA PHE A 662 4.43 -30.36 -15.89
C PHE A 662 4.45 -30.81 -14.42
N LEU A 663 4.01 -29.96 -13.50
CA LEU A 663 3.91 -30.29 -12.07
C LEU A 663 2.98 -31.46 -11.84
N VAL A 664 1.85 -31.47 -12.53
CA VAL A 664 0.91 -32.59 -12.51
C VAL A 664 1.59 -33.83 -13.09
N ASP A 665 2.16 -33.79 -14.30
CA ASP A 665 2.73 -34.99 -14.93
C ASP A 665 3.86 -35.65 -14.14
N ASN A 666 4.71 -34.85 -13.48
CA ASN A 666 5.98 -35.33 -12.93
C ASN A 666 5.97 -35.48 -11.41
N TYR A 667 5.08 -34.78 -10.71
CA TYR A 667 5.05 -34.75 -9.25
C TYR A 667 3.72 -35.20 -8.65
N TRP A 668 2.72 -35.50 -9.49
CA TRP A 668 1.41 -36.00 -9.06
C TRP A 668 1.48 -37.16 -8.05
N PRO A 669 2.21 -38.27 -8.30
CA PRO A 669 2.16 -39.46 -7.44
C PRO A 669 2.70 -39.25 -6.02
N GLU A 670 3.49 -38.19 -5.80
CA GLU A 670 4.19 -37.96 -4.53
C GLU A 670 3.51 -36.90 -3.64
N TYR A 671 2.67 -36.02 -4.21
CA TYR A 671 2.11 -34.86 -3.50
C TYR A 671 0.59 -34.78 -3.57
N GLU A 672 -0.06 -35.86 -4.01
CA GLU A 672 -1.47 -35.97 -4.44
C GLU A 672 -2.36 -34.87 -3.86
N ILE A 673 -2.53 -34.83 -2.54
CA ILE A 673 -3.51 -33.93 -1.90
C ILE A 673 -3.08 -32.45 -1.92
N ALA A 674 -1.80 -32.13 -1.74
CA ALA A 674 -1.35 -30.75 -1.59
C ALA A 674 -1.41 -29.97 -2.91
N LEU A 675 -0.89 -30.55 -4.00
CA LEU A 675 -0.89 -29.91 -5.33
C LEU A 675 -2.32 -29.73 -5.85
N LEU A 676 -3.20 -30.71 -5.64
CA LEU A 676 -4.60 -30.58 -6.04
C LEU A 676 -5.32 -29.52 -5.25
N ARG A 677 -5.14 -29.46 -3.93
CA ARG A 677 -5.75 -28.39 -3.12
C ARG A 677 -5.39 -27.01 -3.66
N GLN A 678 -4.18 -26.86 -4.22
CA GLN A 678 -3.76 -25.62 -4.85
C GLN A 678 -4.35 -25.40 -6.26
N ILE A 679 -4.34 -26.42 -7.12
CA ILE A 679 -4.90 -26.36 -8.49
C ILE A 679 -6.41 -26.11 -8.47
N PHE A 680 -7.10 -26.72 -7.51
CA PHE A 680 -8.54 -26.59 -7.29
C PHE A 680 -8.87 -25.37 -6.40
N THR A 681 -8.00 -24.37 -6.29
CA THR A 681 -8.41 -23.08 -5.72
C THR A 681 -9.31 -22.32 -6.71
N PRO A 682 -10.31 -21.56 -6.23
CA PRO A 682 -11.16 -20.72 -7.10
C PRO A 682 -10.33 -19.86 -8.06
N GLN A 683 -9.23 -19.28 -7.57
CA GLN A 683 -8.39 -18.36 -8.33
C GLN A 683 -7.64 -19.05 -9.48
N ILE A 684 -7.20 -20.31 -9.32
CA ILE A 684 -6.56 -21.06 -10.42
C ILE A 684 -7.59 -21.51 -11.44
N VAL A 685 -8.73 -22.05 -11.00
CA VAL A 685 -9.77 -22.53 -11.93
C VAL A 685 -10.31 -21.41 -12.81
N GLN A 686 -10.37 -20.19 -12.28
CA GLN A 686 -10.80 -18.99 -12.99
C GLN A 686 -9.76 -18.41 -13.95
N ALA A 687 -8.49 -18.76 -13.81
CA ALA A 687 -7.46 -18.26 -14.69
C ALA A 687 -7.62 -18.82 -16.12
N PRO A 688 -7.10 -18.14 -17.15
CA PRO A 688 -7.14 -18.65 -18.52
C PRO A 688 -6.54 -20.05 -18.62
N LYS A 689 -7.33 -21.03 -19.11
CA LYS A 689 -7.00 -22.48 -19.15
C LYS A 689 -6.97 -23.20 -17.80
N GLY A 690 -7.35 -22.56 -16.70
CA GLY A 690 -7.41 -23.21 -15.38
C GLY A 690 -8.34 -24.41 -15.33
N LEU A 691 -9.50 -24.31 -15.98
CA LEU A 691 -10.41 -25.42 -16.16
C LEU A 691 -9.80 -26.56 -16.98
N GLU A 692 -9.00 -26.27 -18.02
CA GLU A 692 -8.32 -27.29 -18.81
C GLU A 692 -7.28 -28.05 -17.96
N ILE A 693 -6.57 -27.36 -17.08
CA ILE A 693 -5.61 -27.96 -16.14
C ILE A 693 -6.33 -28.79 -15.09
N ALA A 694 -7.46 -28.32 -14.55
CA ALA A 694 -8.27 -29.12 -13.62
C ALA A 694 -8.77 -30.41 -14.30
N LYS A 695 -9.22 -30.33 -15.56
CA LYS A 695 -9.55 -31.51 -16.38
C LYS A 695 -8.34 -32.42 -16.61
N TYR A 696 -7.18 -31.83 -16.87
CA TYR A 696 -5.94 -32.55 -17.13
C TYR A 696 -5.41 -33.29 -15.90
N ALA A 697 -5.34 -32.60 -14.75
CA ALA A 697 -4.98 -33.17 -13.45
C ALA A 697 -5.89 -34.33 -13.09
N ARG A 698 -7.18 -34.20 -13.40
CA ARG A 698 -8.12 -35.30 -13.28
C ARG A 698 -7.85 -36.48 -14.22
N LYS A 699 -7.40 -36.22 -15.44
CA LYS A 699 -6.80 -37.21 -16.38
C LYS A 699 -6.00 -38.30 -15.67
N LEU A 700 -5.20 -37.85 -14.71
CA LEU A 700 -4.17 -38.63 -14.04
C LEU A 700 -4.66 -39.25 -12.72
N LEU A 701 -5.92 -38.98 -12.33
CA LEU A 701 -6.59 -39.52 -11.15
C LEU A 701 -7.22 -40.90 -11.35
N ASP A 702 -7.01 -41.59 -12.47
CA ASP A 702 -7.65 -42.89 -12.79
C ASP A 702 -7.22 -44.08 -11.87
N GLY A 703 -6.67 -43.81 -10.68
CA GLY A 703 -6.51 -44.76 -9.58
C GLY A 703 -7.58 -44.57 -8.48
N PRO A 704 -7.92 -45.60 -7.69
CA PRO A 704 -8.98 -45.57 -6.68
C PRO A 704 -8.65 -44.73 -5.40
N GLY A 705 -7.84 -43.67 -5.51
CA GLY A 705 -7.47 -42.78 -4.40
C GLY A 705 -8.54 -41.72 -4.12
N HIS A 706 -8.83 -41.47 -2.84
CA HIS A 706 -9.78 -40.45 -2.41
C HIS A 706 -9.18 -39.04 -2.55
N LEU A 707 -9.72 -38.22 -3.45
CA LEU A 707 -9.39 -36.81 -3.54
C LEU A 707 -9.94 -36.05 -2.32
N VAL A 708 -9.08 -35.43 -1.52
CA VAL A 708 -9.52 -34.48 -0.48
C VAL A 708 -9.35 -33.05 -1.00
N VAL A 709 -10.37 -32.53 -1.67
CA VAL A 709 -10.43 -31.12 -2.06
C VAL A 709 -10.72 -30.29 -0.82
N GLY A 710 -10.00 -29.19 -0.63
CA GLY A 710 -10.25 -28.31 0.51
C GLY A 710 -11.61 -27.62 0.38
N ASP A 711 -12.34 -27.51 1.49
CA ASP A 711 -13.68 -26.91 1.56
C ASP A 711 -13.77 -25.50 0.95
N GLU A 712 -12.64 -24.78 0.87
CA GLU A 712 -12.57 -23.42 0.34
C GLU A 712 -13.04 -23.27 -1.10
N ILE A 713 -12.85 -24.28 -1.96
CA ILE A 713 -13.35 -24.21 -3.35
C ILE A 713 -14.87 -24.07 -3.39
N PHE A 714 -15.54 -24.65 -2.39
CA PHE A 714 -16.99 -24.69 -2.27
C PHE A 714 -17.53 -23.52 -1.44
N LYS A 715 -16.68 -22.61 -0.95
CA LYS A 715 -17.12 -21.38 -0.26
C LYS A 715 -17.34 -20.19 -1.20
N SER A 716 -16.97 -20.31 -2.48
CA SER A 716 -17.07 -19.24 -3.49
C SER A 716 -17.97 -19.66 -4.65
N PRO A 717 -19.30 -19.54 -4.55
CA PRO A 717 -20.23 -20.12 -5.53
C PRO A 717 -20.35 -19.35 -6.85
N ASP A 718 -19.67 -18.22 -6.97
CA ASP A 718 -19.66 -17.37 -8.16
C ASP A 718 -18.47 -17.65 -9.08
N ILE A 719 -17.92 -18.87 -9.04
CA ILE A 719 -16.81 -19.30 -9.89
C ILE A 719 -17.29 -19.43 -11.35
N PRO A 720 -16.71 -18.67 -12.32
CA PRO A 720 -16.83 -18.97 -13.74
C PRO A 720 -16.56 -20.45 -14.03
N ASN A 721 -17.43 -21.10 -14.79
CA ASN A 721 -17.38 -22.54 -15.07
C ASN A 721 -17.61 -23.45 -13.86
N TRP A 722 -18.27 -22.97 -12.80
CA TRP A 722 -18.69 -23.77 -11.64
C TRP A 722 -19.28 -25.13 -12.03
N SER A 723 -20.16 -25.15 -13.02
CA SER A 723 -20.75 -26.40 -13.50
C SER A 723 -19.71 -27.37 -14.07
N ALA A 724 -18.82 -26.90 -14.94
CA ALA A 724 -17.78 -27.76 -15.49
C ALA A 724 -16.83 -28.28 -14.39
N LEU A 725 -16.53 -27.45 -13.38
CA LEU A 725 -15.71 -27.82 -12.23
C LEU A 725 -16.38 -28.91 -11.37
N VAL A 726 -17.65 -28.74 -11.00
CA VAL A 726 -18.38 -29.75 -10.24
C VAL A 726 -18.51 -31.04 -11.04
N THR A 727 -18.78 -30.96 -12.35
CA THR A 727 -18.77 -32.14 -13.24
C THR A 727 -17.43 -32.86 -13.17
N ILE A 728 -16.30 -32.14 -13.24
CA ILE A 728 -14.97 -32.73 -13.08
C ILE A 728 -14.83 -33.46 -11.74
N LEU A 729 -15.29 -32.86 -10.64
CA LEU A 729 -15.17 -33.45 -9.30
C LEU A 729 -16.04 -34.69 -9.11
N VAL A 730 -17.30 -34.68 -9.57
CA VAL A 730 -18.19 -35.87 -9.57
C VAL A 730 -17.51 -37.03 -10.28
N GLU A 731 -16.95 -36.71 -11.41
CA GLU A 731 -16.48 -37.66 -12.39
C GLU A 731 -15.04 -38.11 -12.01
N SER A 732 -14.45 -37.52 -10.93
CA SER A 732 -13.25 -38.01 -10.22
C SER A 732 -13.56 -38.72 -8.90
N ASN A 733 -14.82 -39.02 -8.60
CA ASN A 733 -15.24 -39.69 -7.36
C ASN A 733 -14.85 -38.94 -6.07
N VAL A 734 -14.80 -37.60 -6.14
CA VAL A 734 -14.55 -36.73 -4.99
C VAL A 734 -15.76 -36.74 -4.07
N ASP A 735 -15.53 -36.72 -2.76
CA ASP A 735 -16.61 -36.45 -1.82
C ASP A 735 -17.11 -35.01 -2.00
N LEU A 736 -18.32 -34.90 -2.55
CA LEU A 736 -19.02 -33.64 -2.79
C LEU A 736 -20.07 -33.31 -1.72
N SER A 737 -20.06 -34.01 -0.57
CA SER A 737 -20.96 -33.74 0.56
C SER A 737 -20.93 -32.28 1.00
N VAL A 738 -19.78 -31.64 0.96
CA VAL A 738 -19.59 -30.23 1.28
C VAL A 738 -20.40 -29.27 0.39
N LEU A 739 -20.84 -29.70 -0.81
CA LEU A 739 -21.79 -28.95 -1.64
C LEU A 739 -23.22 -28.92 -1.08
N LEU A 740 -23.56 -29.89 -0.22
CA LEU A 740 -24.85 -29.92 0.48
C LEU A 740 -24.86 -28.89 1.62
N PHE A 741 -23.71 -28.68 2.27
CA PHE A 741 -23.62 -27.88 3.49
C PHE A 741 -23.24 -26.42 3.24
N ASN A 742 -22.58 -26.11 2.12
CA ASN A 742 -22.36 -24.72 1.72
C ASN A 742 -23.60 -24.17 1.01
N LEU A 743 -24.06 -23.01 1.46
CA LEU A 743 -25.19 -22.28 0.89
C LEU A 743 -24.68 -21.15 0.02
N ASP A 744 -25.41 -20.83 -1.05
CA ASP A 744 -25.14 -19.66 -1.85
C ASP A 744 -25.65 -18.37 -1.20
N GLN A 745 -25.45 -17.23 -1.86
CA GLN A 745 -25.94 -15.92 -1.39
C GLN A 745 -27.46 -15.85 -1.16
N ASN A 746 -28.24 -16.78 -1.75
CA ASN A 746 -29.68 -16.88 -1.58
C ASN A 746 -30.06 -17.95 -0.54
N GLY A 747 -29.09 -18.56 0.13
CA GLY A 747 -29.32 -19.63 1.09
C GLY A 747 -29.63 -20.99 0.45
N LEU A 748 -29.39 -21.21 -0.84
CA LEU A 748 -29.62 -22.50 -1.50
C LEU A 748 -28.33 -23.34 -1.47
N PRO A 749 -28.37 -24.65 -1.12
CA PRO A 749 -27.20 -25.51 -1.22
C PRO A 749 -26.55 -25.46 -2.60
N LEU A 750 -25.22 -25.34 -2.65
CA LEU A 750 -24.50 -25.09 -3.90
C LEU A 750 -24.68 -26.18 -4.96
N VAL A 751 -25.01 -27.41 -4.54
CA VAL A 751 -25.33 -28.51 -5.46
C VAL A 751 -26.42 -28.14 -6.45
N PHE A 752 -27.42 -27.35 -6.04
CA PHE A 752 -28.57 -26.98 -6.89
C PHE A 752 -28.24 -25.93 -7.95
N ARG A 753 -27.09 -25.25 -7.86
CA ARG A 753 -26.60 -24.37 -8.95
C ARG A 753 -26.14 -25.17 -10.18
N HIS A 754 -25.97 -26.48 -10.06
CA HIS A 754 -25.50 -27.31 -11.16
C HIS A 754 -26.65 -27.82 -12.05
N PRO A 755 -26.55 -27.74 -13.39
CA PRO A 755 -27.60 -28.27 -14.29
C PRO A 755 -27.84 -29.78 -14.12
N ASP A 756 -26.79 -30.57 -13.87
CA ASP A 756 -26.86 -32.01 -13.53
C ASP A 756 -26.90 -32.31 -12.01
N TRP A 757 -27.41 -31.41 -11.18
CA TRP A 757 -27.51 -31.64 -9.73
C TRP A 757 -28.15 -32.98 -9.33
N PRO A 758 -29.14 -33.59 -10.06
CA PRO A 758 -29.66 -34.91 -9.68
C PRO A 758 -28.60 -36.01 -9.76
N LYS A 759 -27.74 -35.98 -10.78
CA LYS A 759 -26.65 -36.95 -10.96
C LYS A 759 -25.56 -36.74 -9.90
N ILE A 760 -25.27 -35.49 -9.55
CA ILE A 760 -24.33 -35.15 -8.47
C ILE A 760 -24.86 -35.69 -7.14
N LEU A 761 -26.14 -35.51 -6.86
CA LEU A 761 -26.74 -36.06 -5.65
C LEU A 761 -26.75 -37.58 -5.64
N ASP A 762 -26.99 -38.23 -6.78
CA ASP A 762 -26.87 -39.69 -6.89
C ASP A 762 -25.42 -40.14 -6.64
N HIS A 763 -24.44 -39.40 -7.13
CA HIS A 763 -23.02 -39.64 -6.87
C HIS A 763 -22.68 -39.49 -5.38
N ILE A 764 -23.06 -38.37 -4.75
CA ILE A 764 -22.91 -38.13 -3.30
C ILE A 764 -23.62 -39.23 -2.50
N SER A 765 -24.81 -39.67 -2.94
CA SER A 765 -25.59 -40.72 -2.26
C SER A 765 -25.02 -42.13 -2.45
N ASN A 766 -24.00 -42.30 -3.30
CA ASN A 766 -23.37 -43.59 -3.61
C ASN A 766 -21.89 -43.66 -3.16
N SER A 767 -21.26 -42.55 -2.77
CA SER A 767 -19.89 -42.59 -2.25
C SER A 767 -19.87 -43.26 -0.87
N LYS A 768 -18.93 -44.20 -0.68
CA LYS A 768 -18.93 -45.16 0.44
C LYS A 768 -18.63 -44.54 1.82
N GLU A 769 -18.09 -43.32 1.88
CA GLU A 769 -17.64 -42.70 3.14
C GLU A 769 -18.70 -41.82 3.82
N ILE A 770 -19.67 -41.28 3.08
CA ILE A 770 -20.66 -40.32 3.61
C ILE A 770 -21.72 -41.01 4.50
N PHE A 771 -21.91 -42.31 4.34
CA PHE A 771 -22.94 -43.06 5.06
C PHE A 771 -22.34 -44.04 6.08
N ASN A 772 -21.24 -43.66 6.73
CA ASN A 772 -20.97 -44.18 8.05
C ASN A 772 -21.80 -43.38 9.07
N PRO A 773 -22.76 -43.98 9.80
CA PRO A 773 -23.62 -43.27 10.75
C PRO A 773 -22.87 -42.52 11.86
N SER A 774 -21.57 -42.79 12.05
CA SER A 774 -20.73 -42.11 13.03
C SER A 774 -20.27 -40.71 12.60
N SER A 775 -20.22 -40.38 11.31
CA SER A 775 -19.95 -39.00 10.82
C SER A 775 -21.20 -38.09 10.84
N PHE A 776 -22.39 -38.66 11.11
CA PHE A 776 -23.66 -37.93 11.29
C PHE A 776 -23.77 -37.12 12.59
N TYR A 777 -22.71 -37.04 13.40
CA TYR A 777 -22.65 -36.12 14.54
C TYR A 777 -22.66 -34.62 14.14
N ALA A 778 -22.58 -34.27 12.85
CA ALA A 778 -22.88 -32.94 12.31
C ALA A 778 -24.41 -32.68 12.17
N GLY A 779 -25.21 -33.09 13.16
CA GLY A 779 -26.67 -33.12 13.08
C GLY A 779 -27.36 -31.77 12.86
N HIS A 780 -26.70 -30.65 13.12
CA HIS A 780 -27.29 -29.31 12.92
C HIS A 780 -27.30 -28.89 11.44
N ASP A 781 -26.21 -29.13 10.70
CA ASP A 781 -26.08 -28.67 9.31
C ASP A 781 -26.93 -29.49 8.34
N PHE A 782 -27.06 -30.80 8.56
CA PHE A 782 -27.92 -31.65 7.76
C PHE A 782 -29.42 -31.33 7.98
N VAL A 783 -29.82 -31.03 9.21
CA VAL A 783 -31.19 -30.57 9.50
C VAL A 783 -31.44 -29.19 8.89
N ASN A 784 -30.47 -28.27 8.92
CA ASN A 784 -30.59 -26.96 8.28
C ASN A 784 -30.75 -27.06 6.76
N VAL A 785 -30.08 -28.02 6.12
CA VAL A 785 -30.22 -28.32 4.68
C VAL A 785 -31.59 -28.95 4.40
N LEU A 786 -32.02 -29.94 5.21
CA LEU A 786 -33.33 -30.60 5.09
C LEU A 786 -34.51 -29.65 5.34
N ALA A 787 -34.32 -28.68 6.24
CA ALA A 787 -35.29 -27.67 6.65
C ALA A 787 -35.26 -26.40 5.77
N ASN A 788 -34.33 -26.33 4.82
CA ASN A 788 -34.14 -25.14 4.01
C ASN A 788 -35.38 -24.87 3.14
N PRO A 789 -36.11 -23.76 3.35
CA PRO A 789 -37.41 -23.51 2.70
C PRO A 789 -37.31 -23.39 1.19
N ILE A 790 -36.16 -22.96 0.70
CA ILE A 790 -35.89 -22.75 -0.71
C ILE A 790 -35.56 -24.09 -1.36
N ALA A 791 -34.74 -24.92 -0.71
CA ALA A 791 -34.49 -26.29 -1.17
C ALA A 791 -35.78 -27.14 -1.17
N MET A 792 -36.63 -27.00 -0.14
CA MET A 792 -37.91 -27.70 -0.05
C MET A 792 -38.86 -27.42 -1.22
N ARG A 793 -38.81 -26.22 -1.79
CA ARG A 793 -39.62 -25.83 -2.95
C ARG A 793 -39.03 -26.28 -4.28
N HIS A 794 -37.81 -26.83 -4.30
CA HIS A 794 -37.21 -27.33 -5.52
C HIS A 794 -37.98 -28.59 -5.99
N PRO A 795 -38.41 -28.67 -7.26
CA PRO A 795 -39.33 -29.71 -7.74
C PRO A 795 -38.89 -31.13 -7.41
N ASP A 796 -37.58 -31.37 -7.36
CA ASP A 796 -37.00 -32.70 -7.26
C ASP A 796 -36.39 -33.00 -5.87
N TRP A 797 -36.51 -32.08 -4.90
CA TRP A 797 -36.02 -32.25 -3.53
C TRP A 797 -36.59 -33.50 -2.84
N HIS A 798 -37.89 -33.73 -3.05
CA HIS A 798 -38.60 -34.87 -2.48
C HIS A 798 -38.10 -36.22 -3.03
N ILE A 799 -37.64 -36.27 -4.28
CA ILE A 799 -37.08 -37.48 -4.91
C ILE A 799 -35.75 -37.83 -4.25
N TRP A 800 -34.93 -36.82 -3.99
CA TRP A 800 -33.63 -37.00 -3.33
C TRP A 800 -33.79 -37.48 -1.88
N ILE A 801 -34.61 -36.79 -1.08
CA ILE A 801 -34.88 -37.17 0.31
C ILE A 801 -35.32 -38.64 0.39
N LYS A 802 -36.24 -39.04 -0.48
CA LYS A 802 -36.72 -40.42 -0.54
C LYS A 802 -35.58 -41.42 -0.78
N ARG A 803 -34.66 -41.15 -1.72
CA ARG A 803 -33.51 -42.02 -2.02
C ARG A 803 -32.52 -42.12 -0.87
N VAL A 804 -32.25 -41.01 -0.18
CA VAL A 804 -31.38 -40.99 1.02
C VAL A 804 -31.96 -41.90 2.11
N PHE A 805 -33.27 -41.82 2.35
CA PHE A 805 -33.95 -42.69 3.32
C PHE A 805 -34.01 -44.16 2.88
N GLU A 806 -34.19 -44.44 1.58
CA GLU A 806 -34.24 -45.83 1.05
C GLU A 806 -32.89 -46.55 1.15
N LYS A 807 -31.76 -45.84 1.04
CA LYS A 807 -30.42 -46.43 1.19
C LYS A 807 -29.97 -46.62 2.64
N ASN A 808 -30.53 -45.88 3.59
CA ASN A 808 -30.15 -45.88 5.00
C ASN A 808 -31.15 -46.63 5.90
N THR A 809 -31.66 -47.77 5.42
CA THR A 809 -32.71 -48.54 6.10
C THR A 809 -32.24 -49.24 7.38
N GLN A 810 -30.93 -49.29 7.66
CA GLN A 810 -30.37 -49.87 8.89
C GLN A 810 -29.98 -48.83 9.95
N THR A 811 -30.11 -47.53 9.65
CA THR A 811 -29.69 -46.48 10.57
C THR A 811 -30.84 -46.13 11.51
N THR A 812 -30.78 -46.62 12.75
CA THR A 812 -31.58 -46.05 13.84
C THR A 812 -31.09 -44.63 14.09
N PHE A 813 -31.83 -43.64 13.59
CA PHE A 813 -31.72 -42.27 14.08
C PHE A 813 -32.04 -42.29 15.58
N SER A 814 -31.01 -42.31 16.43
CA SER A 814 -31.23 -42.04 17.85
C SER A 814 -31.78 -40.62 17.96
N SER A 815 -32.75 -40.46 18.85
CA SER A 815 -33.58 -39.28 19.00
C SER A 815 -32.77 -38.00 19.25
N ALA A 816 -32.38 -37.30 18.18
CA ALA A 816 -32.13 -35.87 18.23
C ALA A 816 -33.48 -35.13 18.21
N PRO A 817 -33.68 -34.09 19.03
CA PRO A 817 -34.99 -33.49 19.22
C PRO A 817 -35.34 -32.57 18.04
N ILE A 818 -35.92 -33.14 16.99
CA ILE A 818 -36.59 -32.40 15.90
C ILE A 818 -37.84 -31.66 16.42
N SER A 819 -38.29 -31.94 17.66
CA SER A 819 -39.57 -31.50 18.21
C SER A 819 -39.59 -30.07 18.79
N SER A 820 -38.45 -29.36 18.88
CA SER A 820 -38.39 -28.02 19.49
C SER A 820 -38.33 -26.85 18.51
N ASP A 821 -38.08 -27.08 17.21
CA ASP A 821 -37.99 -25.99 16.23
C ASP A 821 -39.40 -25.51 15.77
N PRO A 822 -39.82 -24.27 16.07
CA PRO A 822 -41.13 -23.73 15.71
C PRO A 822 -41.34 -23.60 14.19
N TYR A 823 -40.25 -23.44 13.44
CA TYR A 823 -40.27 -23.22 12.01
C TYR A 823 -40.61 -24.51 11.24
N LEU A 824 -39.99 -25.63 11.64
CA LEU A 824 -40.28 -26.96 11.10
C LEU A 824 -41.72 -27.44 11.40
N LYS A 825 -42.26 -27.09 12.57
CA LYS A 825 -43.69 -27.32 12.89
C LYS A 825 -44.63 -26.54 11.98
N SER A 826 -44.24 -25.36 11.52
CA SER A 826 -45.08 -24.51 10.65
C SER A 826 -45.13 -25.02 9.20
N ILE A 827 -44.03 -25.59 8.70
CA ILE A 827 -43.93 -26.20 7.37
C ILE A 827 -44.69 -27.54 7.33
N ALA A 828 -44.54 -28.37 8.36
CA ALA A 828 -45.29 -29.62 8.52
C ALA A 828 -46.83 -29.40 8.59
N LYS A 829 -47.28 -28.19 8.93
CA LYS A 829 -48.69 -27.80 9.00
C LYS A 829 -49.25 -27.30 7.66
N LYS A 830 -48.39 -26.94 6.69
CA LYS A 830 -48.80 -26.31 5.41
C LYS A 830 -48.73 -27.23 4.19
N GLU A 831 -47.93 -28.30 4.22
CA GLU A 831 -47.83 -29.28 3.11
C GLU A 831 -48.20 -30.68 3.60
N ALA A 832 -49.41 -31.13 3.26
CA ALA A 832 -50.06 -32.26 3.92
C ALA A 832 -49.61 -33.64 3.40
N VAL A 833 -49.45 -34.55 4.38
CA VAL A 833 -49.50 -36.03 4.36
C VAL A 833 -48.19 -36.81 4.10
N THR A 834 -47.25 -36.33 3.28
CA THR A 834 -46.08 -37.17 2.92
C THR A 834 -44.95 -37.15 3.95
N LEU A 835 -44.69 -36.01 4.60
CA LEU A 835 -43.55 -35.87 5.52
C LEU A 835 -43.89 -36.37 6.94
N GLU A 836 -45.12 -36.15 7.41
CA GLU A 836 -45.56 -36.54 8.75
C GLU A 836 -45.64 -38.08 8.91
N SER A 837 -45.97 -38.80 7.84
CA SER A 837 -45.97 -40.28 7.82
C SER A 837 -44.57 -40.87 7.80
N LEU A 838 -43.61 -40.21 7.14
CA LEU A 838 -42.18 -40.54 7.22
C LEU A 838 -41.64 -40.29 8.64
N ILE A 839 -41.91 -39.12 9.23
CA ILE A 839 -41.38 -38.71 10.53
C ILE A 839 -41.95 -39.55 11.70
N ARG A 840 -43.24 -39.93 11.66
CA ARG A 840 -43.84 -40.82 12.68
C ARG A 840 -43.32 -42.27 12.64
N GLY A 841 -42.80 -42.72 11.50
CA GLY A 841 -42.14 -44.03 11.41
C GLY A 841 -40.87 -44.09 12.25
N PHE A 842 -40.07 -43.01 12.24
CA PHE A 842 -38.78 -42.94 12.94
C PHE A 842 -38.89 -42.86 14.46
N SER A 843 -39.97 -42.30 15.01
CA SER A 843 -40.13 -42.12 16.46
C SER A 843 -40.58 -43.39 17.21
N SER A 844 -40.91 -44.48 16.51
CA SER A 844 -41.53 -45.68 17.12
C SER A 844 -40.66 -46.95 17.15
N GLY A 845 -39.42 -46.91 16.65
CA GLY A 845 -38.45 -48.00 16.81
C GLY A 845 -38.83 -49.37 16.24
N LYS A 846 -39.76 -49.46 15.26
CA LYS A 846 -40.17 -50.75 14.66
C LYS A 846 -39.53 -50.99 13.29
N THR A 847 -38.96 -52.19 13.11
CA THR A 847 -38.27 -52.66 11.89
C THR A 847 -39.16 -52.67 10.65
N PHE A 848 -38.60 -52.22 9.52
CA PHE A 848 -39.28 -51.86 8.25
C PHE A 848 -39.78 -53.05 7.39
N ALA A 849 -40.23 -54.16 7.98
CA ALA A 849 -40.59 -55.36 7.22
C ALA A 849 -42.08 -55.44 6.79
N ARG A 850 -42.96 -54.54 7.26
CA ARG A 850 -44.43 -54.71 7.07
C ARG A 850 -45.16 -53.64 6.25
N THR A 851 -44.48 -52.68 5.64
CA THR A 851 -45.13 -51.57 4.91
C THR A 851 -44.92 -51.59 3.39
N LYS A 852 -44.59 -52.75 2.81
CA LYS A 852 -44.51 -52.90 1.34
C LYS A 852 -45.89 -52.85 0.65
N LYS A 853 -47.00 -52.95 1.39
CA LYS A 853 -48.37 -53.06 0.86
C LYS A 853 -49.15 -51.74 0.76
N ASN A 854 -48.68 -50.64 1.39
CA ASN A 854 -49.41 -49.37 1.41
C ASN A 854 -48.85 -48.29 0.45
N CYS A 855 -47.63 -48.44 -0.06
CA CYS A 855 -47.07 -47.47 -1.03
C CYS A 855 -47.64 -47.62 -2.45
N THR A 856 -48.20 -48.78 -2.80
CA THR A 856 -48.69 -49.05 -4.16
C THR A 856 -50.09 -48.48 -4.44
N THR A 857 -50.84 -48.10 -3.40
CA THR A 857 -52.23 -47.60 -3.55
C THR A 857 -52.32 -46.06 -3.55
N LEU A 858 -51.27 -45.36 -3.14
CA LEU A 858 -51.25 -43.89 -3.01
C LEU A 858 -50.77 -43.12 -4.26
N PHE A 859 -50.16 -43.79 -5.25
CA PHE A 859 -49.64 -43.16 -6.47
C PHE A 859 -50.58 -43.19 -7.69
N ARG A 860 -51.85 -43.58 -7.53
CA ARG A 860 -52.83 -43.62 -8.63
C ARG A 860 -53.76 -42.41 -8.74
N LYS A 861 -53.63 -41.39 -7.89
CA LYS A 861 -54.44 -40.14 -7.93
C LYS A 861 -53.55 -38.88 -7.88
N SER A 862 -52.75 -38.68 -8.91
CA SER A 862 -52.21 -37.34 -9.26
C SER A 862 -51.89 -37.30 -10.77
N ARG A 863 -52.94 -37.36 -11.59
CA ARG A 863 -52.89 -36.91 -12.98
C ARG A 863 -54.12 -36.04 -13.26
N ARG A 864 -53.93 -34.74 -13.15
CA ARG A 864 -54.51 -33.63 -13.95
C ARG A 864 -53.86 -32.32 -13.48
N PRO A 865 -53.68 -31.34 -14.38
CA PRO A 865 -52.51 -30.47 -14.48
C PRO A 865 -52.28 -29.57 -13.27
#